data_AF-A0AAD1Q4T4-F1
#
_entry.id   AF-A0AAD1Q4T4-F1
#
_cell.length_a   1.000
_cell.length_b   1.000
_cell.length_c   1.000
_cell.angle_alpha   90.00
_cell.angle_beta   90.00
_cell.angle_gamma   90.00
#
_symmetry.space_group_name_H-M   'P 1'
#
loop_
_entity.id
_entity.type
_entity.pdbx_description
1 polymer ?
#
loop_
_entity_poly.entity_id
_entity_poly.type
_entity_poly.pdbx_seq_one_letter_code
_entity_poly.pdbx_strand_id
1 'polypeptide(L)'
;MMNFEQALAITDTLVFNKTGKHLTDAQIAVIQGTWYCQKYHEIALEYRCTPEYLKQDVGPKLWKLLSDELGEKVGKKNFRAVIERRSLDALLQEDGEVSSTIVLPSLLLTVNPQPSNLNPQKSTPSNVDWGEAPDVSQFYGRLQELAQLEQWTLQEDCRVIALLGMGGMGKTSLSVKFAQQIHPNFDYVIWRSLRNAPPLTEILIDLIQFFANKTEYNLSTDPARQISQLMELLRTSQCLIILDNLESILQEGNRVGRYYPGYENYGDLFKRLGETQHKSCLLITSREKPREISALEGQTLKVRCLPLPGLDTKNCQEIIQTKGVYSSLKQWQELIERYAGNPLALKIVTTTIYDLFAGNVSDFLDQIREGTAIFGDIRDLLEQQLGRISELELETMYWLAINREPSTIVDLRKDLLSIISPVKLIEALESLSRRSLIEKSSGSFTQQPVVMEYIIEKLIEKVIEEIETETINILNQYPIIKSQAKDYIRESQTRLILQPIVQKLLNRYRISGELNQKFKTLIERLKQDRHSSGYGGGNILNLCHHLDLDLAEYDFSQLTLWQAYLQDANLQNVNFSGSDLSRSVFAKTLGNSLTVALGNNGILATGDTEGKIILWTVEEGQLLLVCQGQTGSVKSLSFNSDGTLLASGSEDRTVRLWKVSTGECLNRWSDHQGTVNCVGFSPQGDLLASGSDDQKIRIWDIDSGQSVHQFIGHTDRLSTLTWSPNGEQIASTSEDQTVKLWDIQTATCVHTFYGNEAWNWAVTFVASGLTPGKIHLIASSTQEKTVHLWDANTGNSFHTFEGHQDSVWIVVFSPDGELLASSSDDQTVKLWNIRTGMCLKTLTGLESQVCSLAFSPDGQTLATGSVDRIVQLWDVQTGQRLRTLRGHRHQVWSFVVSPDGRRLAIGSDDNKVRLWDVGTGRCLKHLPGHLDWVWSVVFSPDGGLIATGSYDQTVKLWDAQTGECLKTLHGHSDRIQAVTFSSEGMLLASASDDQTVKVWDVQTGELLQTLEGHRRWVGSVAFSPRDRILASGSNDHQIRVWNVLTGECLAVLEGHSDRVHVLGFTDKGSVLVSGSYDRSVKCWNVETGECLQTWRGELERVQGILFYLQKEVWVSGSYDHNVKLWDIATGECVKNLKGHDHPVWSVHGDPQGNFLASGSHDQGIKVWDLHTNECLKTLRADKPYNGLNITGVTGITTAQKVTLKALGAIDLNRDQS
;
A
#
# COMPACT_ATOMS: atom_id res chain seq x y z
N MET A 1 -49.74 5.42 19.70
CA MET A 1 -48.41 4.91 20.12
C MET A 1 -48.29 5.12 21.61
N MET A 2 -47.91 4.09 22.36
CA MET A 2 -47.74 4.13 23.81
C MET A 2 -46.57 5.05 24.19
N ASN A 3 -46.72 5.88 25.22
CA ASN A 3 -45.60 6.69 25.72
C ASN A 3 -44.68 5.85 26.63
N PHE A 4 -43.45 6.30 26.84
CA PHE A 4 -42.45 5.54 27.63
C PHE A 4 -42.87 5.36 29.09
N GLU A 5 -43.48 6.37 29.71
CA GLU A 5 -43.93 6.31 31.12
C GLU A 5 -45.01 5.24 31.34
N GLN A 6 -45.94 5.08 30.39
CA GLN A 6 -46.93 4.02 30.42
C GLN A 6 -46.28 2.65 30.25
N ALA A 7 -45.31 2.51 29.33
CA ALA A 7 -44.60 1.25 29.13
C ALA A 7 -43.79 0.84 30.38
N LEU A 8 -43.21 1.83 31.06
CA LEU A 8 -42.50 1.63 32.32
C LEU A 8 -43.45 1.21 33.45
N ALA A 9 -44.62 1.85 33.58
CA ALA A 9 -45.62 1.48 34.58
C ALA A 9 -46.15 0.05 34.41
N ILE A 10 -46.40 -0.38 33.17
CA ILE A 10 -46.82 -1.76 32.87
C ILE A 10 -45.70 -2.76 33.18
N THR A 11 -44.46 -2.45 32.79
CA THR A 11 -43.35 -3.35 33.11
C THR A 11 -43.05 -3.44 34.59
N ASP A 12 -43.20 -2.34 35.32
CA ASP A 12 -43.03 -2.31 36.77
C ASP A 12 -44.09 -3.16 37.49
N THR A 13 -45.35 -3.06 37.07
CA THR A 13 -46.43 -3.91 37.61
C THR A 13 -46.21 -5.39 37.30
N LEU A 14 -45.71 -5.75 36.11
CA LEU A 14 -45.40 -7.14 35.76
C LEU A 14 -44.25 -7.72 36.60
N VAL A 15 -43.19 -6.94 36.82
CA VAL A 15 -42.07 -7.37 37.65
C VAL A 15 -42.48 -7.44 39.13
N PHE A 16 -43.30 -6.50 39.59
CA PHE A 16 -43.84 -6.49 40.94
C PHE A 16 -44.72 -7.71 41.23
N ASN A 17 -45.64 -8.06 40.31
CA ASN A 17 -46.52 -9.23 40.49
C ASN A 17 -45.75 -10.55 40.65
N LYS A 18 -44.59 -10.68 39.99
CA LYS A 18 -43.77 -11.91 40.03
C LYS A 18 -42.75 -11.93 41.16
N THR A 19 -42.20 -10.78 41.55
CA THR A 19 -41.07 -10.70 42.49
C THR A 19 -41.38 -10.00 43.81
N GLY A 20 -42.53 -9.33 43.91
CA GLY A 20 -42.93 -8.49 45.05
C GLY A 20 -42.09 -7.22 45.22
N LYS A 21 -41.25 -6.87 44.24
CA LYS A 21 -40.36 -5.71 44.25
C LYS A 21 -40.50 -4.91 42.96
N HIS A 22 -40.41 -3.58 43.08
CA HIS A 22 -40.39 -2.66 41.94
C HIS A 22 -39.05 -2.73 41.18
N LEU A 23 -39.04 -2.25 39.94
CA LEU A 23 -37.88 -2.17 39.08
C LEU A 23 -36.75 -1.36 39.75
N THR A 24 -35.54 -1.88 39.67
CA THR A 24 -34.33 -1.16 40.10
C THR A 24 -33.89 -0.14 39.06
N ASP A 25 -33.17 0.90 39.47
CA ASP A 25 -32.68 1.97 38.56
C ASP A 25 -31.90 1.41 37.35
N ALA A 26 -31.10 0.36 37.56
CA ALA A 26 -30.37 -0.32 36.49
C ALA A 26 -31.30 -1.05 35.49
N GLN A 27 -32.43 -1.60 35.95
CA GLN A 27 -33.42 -2.22 35.07
C GLN A 27 -34.24 -1.16 34.31
N ILE A 28 -34.58 -0.04 34.97
CA ILE A 28 -35.24 1.11 34.32
C ILE A 28 -34.35 1.66 33.20
N ALA A 29 -33.05 1.85 33.47
CA ALA A 29 -32.08 2.30 32.47
C ALA A 29 -31.99 1.35 31.26
N VAL A 30 -32.01 0.04 31.50
CA VAL A 30 -32.03 -0.97 30.42
C VAL A 30 -33.32 -0.84 29.59
N ILE A 31 -34.49 -0.73 30.24
CA ILE A 31 -35.79 -0.59 29.57
C ILE A 31 -35.83 0.70 28.75
N GLN A 32 -35.41 1.83 29.32
CA GLN A 32 -35.33 3.13 28.66
C GLN A 32 -34.44 3.09 27.42
N GLY A 33 -33.21 2.61 27.58
CA GLY A 33 -32.30 2.52 26.45
C GLY A 33 -32.76 1.52 25.39
N THR A 34 -33.46 0.45 25.76
CA THR A 34 -34.10 -0.41 24.76
C THR A 34 -35.26 0.25 24.03
N TRP A 35 -36.04 1.11 24.70
CA TRP A 35 -37.16 1.82 24.09
C TRP A 35 -36.70 2.83 23.03
N TYR A 36 -35.58 3.50 23.28
CA TYR A 36 -34.94 4.43 22.34
C TYR A 36 -33.91 3.78 21.40
N CYS A 37 -33.87 2.44 21.32
CA CYS A 37 -32.99 1.67 20.43
C CYS A 37 -31.47 1.86 20.65
N GLN A 38 -31.04 2.30 21.83
CA GLN A 38 -29.62 2.46 22.19
C GLN A 38 -28.93 1.10 22.39
N LYS A 39 -27.61 1.01 22.15
CA LYS A 39 -26.79 -0.18 22.47
C LYS A 39 -26.48 -0.24 23.98
N TYR A 40 -26.21 -1.43 24.55
CA TYR A 40 -25.90 -1.55 25.99
C TYR A 40 -24.69 -0.71 26.43
N HIS A 41 -23.74 -0.48 25.51
CA HIS A 41 -22.59 0.38 25.75
C HIS A 41 -22.99 1.86 25.92
N GLU A 42 -23.98 2.34 25.15
CA GLU A 42 -24.49 3.71 25.25
C GLU A 42 -25.28 3.91 26.56
N ILE A 43 -26.11 2.94 26.94
CA ILE A 43 -26.87 2.94 28.21
C ILE A 43 -25.92 2.96 29.42
N ALA A 44 -24.84 2.18 29.34
CA ALA A 44 -23.83 2.07 30.38
C ALA A 44 -23.09 3.40 30.61
N LEU A 45 -22.78 4.14 29.54
CA LEU A 45 -22.16 5.46 29.62
C LEU A 45 -23.07 6.50 30.27
N GLU A 46 -24.36 6.49 29.92
CA GLU A 46 -25.34 7.45 30.42
C GLU A 46 -25.60 7.27 31.93
N TYR A 47 -25.63 6.02 32.41
CA TYR A 47 -25.93 5.68 33.81
C TYR A 47 -24.69 5.35 34.67
N ARG A 48 -23.47 5.55 34.15
CA ARG A 48 -22.18 5.26 34.84
C ARG A 48 -22.04 3.82 35.35
N CYS A 49 -22.54 2.86 34.58
CA CYS A 49 -22.44 1.41 34.86
C CYS A 49 -21.46 0.76 33.88
N THR A 50 -20.95 -0.45 34.17
CA THR A 50 -20.16 -1.20 33.17
C THR A 50 -21.07 -1.88 32.13
N PRO A 51 -20.72 -1.86 30.83
CA PRO A 51 -21.50 -2.54 29.79
C PRO A 51 -21.63 -4.05 30.03
N GLU A 52 -20.62 -4.72 30.61
CA GLU A 52 -20.71 -6.14 30.97
C GLU A 52 -21.77 -6.39 32.04
N TYR A 53 -21.86 -5.54 33.07
CA TYR A 53 -22.86 -5.70 34.14
C TYR A 53 -24.30 -5.64 33.58
N LEU A 54 -24.56 -4.70 32.66
CA LEU A 54 -25.86 -4.61 31.99
C LEU A 54 -26.11 -5.76 31.00
N LYS A 55 -25.08 -6.21 30.28
CA LYS A 55 -25.22 -7.22 29.21
C LYS A 55 -25.23 -8.66 29.72
N GLN A 56 -24.48 -8.97 30.78
CA GLN A 56 -24.33 -10.32 31.31
C GLN A 56 -25.23 -10.58 32.52
N ASP A 57 -25.51 -9.56 33.34
CA ASP A 57 -26.24 -9.77 34.60
C ASP A 57 -27.65 -9.15 34.58
N VAL A 58 -27.77 -7.83 34.45
CA VAL A 58 -29.06 -7.13 34.60
C VAL A 58 -30.02 -7.40 33.44
N GLY A 59 -29.56 -7.24 32.19
CA GLY A 59 -30.38 -7.41 30.99
C GLY A 59 -30.93 -8.83 30.81
N PRO A 60 -30.10 -9.89 30.80
CA PRO A 60 -30.58 -11.27 30.63
C PRO A 60 -31.55 -11.72 31.72
N LYS A 61 -31.30 -11.34 33.00
CA LYS A 61 -32.21 -11.65 34.10
C LYS A 61 -33.56 -10.95 33.95
N LEU A 62 -33.55 -9.68 33.54
CA LEU A 62 -34.78 -8.90 33.29
C LEU A 62 -35.59 -9.47 32.13
N TRP A 63 -34.95 -9.79 31.01
CA TRP A 63 -35.65 -10.36 29.85
C TRP A 63 -36.20 -11.75 30.11
N LYS A 64 -35.49 -12.58 30.89
CA LYS A 64 -35.98 -13.88 31.32
C LYS A 64 -37.20 -13.73 32.23
N LEU A 65 -37.12 -12.86 33.23
CA LEU A 65 -38.25 -12.56 34.14
C LEU A 65 -39.50 -12.12 33.37
N LEU A 66 -39.35 -11.19 32.44
CA LEU A 66 -40.45 -10.72 31.59
C LEU A 66 -40.95 -11.83 30.66
N SER A 67 -40.07 -12.65 30.10
CA SER A 67 -40.46 -13.77 29.24
C SER A 67 -41.33 -14.80 29.95
N ASP A 68 -40.97 -15.23 31.17
CA ASP A 68 -41.82 -16.21 31.85
C ASP A 68 -43.12 -15.61 32.43
N GLU A 69 -43.22 -14.28 32.62
CA GLU A 69 -44.47 -13.63 33.03
C GLU A 69 -45.42 -13.34 31.85
N LEU A 70 -44.84 -13.11 30.67
CA LEU A 70 -45.61 -12.85 29.44
C LEU A 70 -45.95 -14.14 28.70
N GLY A 71 -45.31 -15.27 29.03
CA GLY A 71 -45.49 -16.55 28.34
C GLY A 71 -44.94 -16.58 26.91
N GLU A 72 -44.30 -15.49 26.45
CA GLU A 72 -43.63 -15.38 25.17
C GLU A 72 -42.19 -14.87 25.35
N LYS A 73 -41.29 -15.21 24.42
CA LYS A 73 -39.86 -14.88 24.55
C LYS A 73 -39.64 -13.38 24.32
N VAL A 74 -39.32 -12.65 25.38
CA VAL A 74 -39.02 -11.22 25.38
C VAL A 74 -37.51 -10.99 25.35
N GLY A 75 -37.10 -10.01 24.55
CA GLY A 75 -35.74 -9.51 24.51
C GLY A 75 -35.68 -8.11 23.89
N LYS A 76 -34.48 -7.53 23.85
CA LYS A 76 -34.25 -6.14 23.42
C LYS A 76 -34.87 -5.76 22.06
N LYS A 77 -34.93 -6.69 21.10
CA LYS A 77 -35.44 -6.41 19.74
C LYS A 77 -36.98 -6.47 19.62
N ASN A 78 -37.67 -7.16 20.52
CA ASN A 78 -39.13 -7.36 20.43
C ASN A 78 -39.91 -6.81 21.62
N PHE A 79 -39.23 -6.36 22.68
CA PHE A 79 -39.83 -5.82 23.90
C PHE A 79 -40.91 -4.75 23.64
N ARG A 80 -40.64 -3.77 22.77
CA ARG A 80 -41.60 -2.71 22.45
C ARG A 80 -42.89 -3.26 21.83
N ALA A 81 -42.76 -4.15 20.85
CA ALA A 81 -43.91 -4.75 20.18
C ALA A 81 -44.74 -5.64 21.12
N VAL A 82 -44.08 -6.35 22.05
CA VAL A 82 -44.73 -7.23 23.04
C VAL A 82 -45.55 -6.42 24.05
N ILE A 83 -44.97 -5.35 24.61
CA ILE A 83 -45.67 -4.49 25.58
C ILE A 83 -46.81 -3.71 24.93
N GLU A 84 -46.60 -3.19 23.71
CA GLU A 84 -47.67 -2.52 22.95
C GLU A 84 -48.84 -3.47 22.66
N ARG A 85 -48.58 -4.75 22.32
CA ARG A 85 -49.62 -5.78 22.13
C ARG A 85 -50.39 -6.08 23.41
N ARG A 86 -49.70 -6.29 24.55
CA ARG A 86 -50.36 -6.56 25.84
C ARG A 86 -51.16 -5.37 26.35
N SER A 87 -50.73 -4.14 26.09
CA SER A 87 -51.54 -2.95 26.39
C SER A 87 -52.85 -2.96 25.58
N LEU A 88 -52.80 -3.44 24.34
CA LEU A 88 -53.99 -3.61 23.50
C LEU A 88 -54.92 -4.71 24.05
N ASP A 89 -54.36 -5.84 24.52
CA ASP A 89 -55.13 -6.94 25.10
C ASP A 89 -55.72 -6.60 26.49
N ALA A 90 -55.00 -5.82 27.32
CA ALA A 90 -55.51 -5.32 28.60
C ALA A 90 -56.63 -4.29 28.42
N LEU A 91 -56.51 -3.41 27.40
CA LEU A 91 -57.58 -2.49 27.00
C LEU A 91 -58.82 -3.22 26.45
N LEU A 92 -58.66 -4.44 25.93
CA LEU A 92 -59.77 -5.30 25.48
C LEU A 92 -60.38 -6.15 26.62
N GLN A 93 -59.73 -6.25 27.78
CA GLN A 93 -60.22 -7.00 28.95
C GLN A 93 -60.81 -6.13 30.07
N GLU A 94 -60.51 -4.82 30.10
CA GLU A 94 -61.09 -3.88 31.08
C GLU A 94 -62.45 -3.27 30.65
N ASP A 95 -62.90 -3.47 29.41
CA ASP A 95 -64.25 -3.09 28.93
C ASP A 95 -65.30 -4.18 29.25
N GLY A 96 -65.41 -4.49 30.53
CA GLY A 96 -66.26 -5.56 31.06
C GLY A 96 -66.95 -5.24 32.38
N GLU A 97 -67.32 -3.97 32.67
CA GLU A 97 -68.49 -3.62 33.51
C GLU A 97 -68.78 -2.09 33.54
N VAL A 98 -69.64 -1.67 32.59
CA VAL A 98 -70.66 -0.59 32.61
C VAL A 98 -70.45 0.66 33.52
N SER A 99 -70.26 1.84 32.92
CA SER A 99 -71.36 2.81 32.70
C SER A 99 -70.88 4.16 32.13
N SER A 100 -71.41 4.47 30.95
CA SER A 100 -71.85 5.78 30.45
C SER A 100 -70.87 6.96 30.35
N THR A 101 -70.85 7.49 29.13
CA THR A 101 -70.51 8.87 28.70
C THR A 101 -69.02 9.22 28.66
N ILE A 102 -68.45 9.25 27.46
CA ILE A 102 -68.06 10.49 26.75
C ILE A 102 -67.45 10.11 25.38
N VAL A 103 -67.69 11.00 24.43
CA VAL A 103 -67.46 10.94 22.99
C VAL A 103 -65.97 10.97 22.62
N LEU A 104 -65.55 10.08 21.72
CA LEU A 104 -64.31 10.14 20.93
C LEU A 104 -64.66 9.75 19.48
N PRO A 105 -64.27 10.51 18.44
CA PRO A 105 -64.23 9.98 17.09
C PRO A 105 -62.82 9.49 16.77
N SER A 106 -62.76 8.21 16.42
CA SER A 106 -61.65 7.45 15.90
C SER A 106 -61.30 7.84 14.45
N LEU A 107 -60.00 7.81 14.14
CA LEU A 107 -59.45 7.76 12.77
C LEU A 107 -58.68 6.45 12.61
N LEU A 108 -59.29 5.46 11.97
CA LEU A 108 -58.61 4.41 11.22
C LEU A 108 -59.42 4.15 9.94
N LEU A 109 -58.85 4.54 8.80
CA LEU A 109 -59.39 4.31 7.46
C LEU A 109 -58.78 3.02 6.88
N THR A 110 -59.63 2.02 6.65
CA THR A 110 -59.49 1.06 5.55
C THR A 110 -60.24 1.57 4.33
N VAL A 111 -59.66 1.33 3.15
CA VAL A 111 -60.14 1.73 1.82
C VAL A 111 -61.38 0.94 1.38
N ASN A 112 -62.46 1.61 0.93
CA ASN A 112 -63.11 1.52 -0.41
C ASN A 112 -64.44 2.34 -0.52
N PRO A 113 -65.01 2.57 -1.73
CA PRO A 113 -65.31 3.93 -2.24
C PRO A 113 -66.79 4.38 -2.25
N GLN A 114 -66.97 5.71 -2.10
CA GLN A 114 -68.09 6.63 -2.47
C GLN A 114 -69.54 6.29 -2.05
N PRO A 115 -70.51 7.25 -1.97
CA PRO A 115 -70.43 8.72 -2.11
C PRO A 115 -71.01 9.48 -0.89
N SER A 116 -70.45 10.63 -0.51
CA SER A 116 -71.26 11.62 0.23
C SER A 116 -70.79 13.05 -0.01
N ASN A 117 -71.71 13.76 -0.63
CA ASN A 117 -71.77 15.17 -0.93
C ASN A 117 -71.92 16.02 0.36
N LEU A 118 -71.30 17.21 0.31
CA LEU A 118 -71.70 18.53 0.88
C LEU A 118 -71.09 19.05 2.21
N ASN A 119 -69.88 19.66 2.13
CA ASN A 119 -69.52 21.12 2.20
C ASN A 119 -70.20 22.11 3.19
N PRO A 120 -69.58 23.28 3.57
CA PRO A 120 -68.67 24.12 2.75
C PRO A 120 -67.48 24.93 3.38
N GLN A 121 -66.50 25.29 2.52
CA GLN A 121 -65.63 26.50 2.45
C GLN A 121 -64.38 26.62 3.36
N LYS A 122 -63.13 26.73 2.86
CA LYS A 122 -62.63 27.33 1.61
C LYS A 122 -62.02 26.31 0.64
N SER A 123 -62.78 25.95 -0.38
CA SER A 123 -62.27 25.44 -1.65
C SER A 123 -62.23 26.61 -2.63
N THR A 124 -61.10 27.29 -2.76
CA THR A 124 -60.77 27.88 -4.05
C THR A 124 -60.18 26.73 -4.88
N PRO A 125 -60.65 26.48 -6.12
CA PRO A 125 -59.97 25.54 -6.99
C PRO A 125 -58.56 26.08 -7.22
N SER A 126 -57.54 25.37 -6.74
CA SER A 126 -56.17 25.64 -7.17
C SER A 126 -56.16 25.42 -8.68
N ASN A 127 -55.98 26.48 -9.46
CA ASN A 127 -55.84 26.34 -10.90
C ASN A 127 -54.44 25.79 -11.17
N VAL A 128 -54.36 24.57 -11.69
CA VAL A 128 -53.10 23.87 -11.92
C VAL A 128 -52.86 23.64 -13.40
N ASP A 129 -51.67 23.98 -13.87
CA ASP A 129 -51.20 23.72 -15.23
C ASP A 129 -49.84 23.01 -15.20
N TRP A 130 -49.83 21.75 -15.65
CA TRP A 130 -48.65 20.89 -15.64
C TRP A 130 -47.81 20.97 -16.92
N GLY A 131 -48.28 21.60 -17.99
CA GLY A 131 -47.56 21.68 -19.27
C GLY A 131 -47.00 20.32 -19.74
N GLU A 132 -45.68 20.26 -19.96
CA GLU A 132 -44.93 19.05 -20.37
C GLU A 132 -44.32 18.27 -19.19
N ALA A 133 -44.86 18.38 -17.97
CA ALA A 133 -44.28 17.72 -16.80
C ALA A 133 -44.27 16.18 -16.94
N PRO A 134 -43.17 15.51 -16.55
CA PRO A 134 -43.09 14.04 -16.61
C PRO A 134 -43.96 13.36 -15.54
N ASP A 135 -44.44 12.15 -15.85
CA ASP A 135 -45.15 11.32 -14.88
C ASP A 135 -44.21 10.84 -13.75
N VAL A 136 -44.66 11.02 -12.51
CA VAL A 136 -43.96 10.69 -11.27
C VAL A 136 -44.74 9.68 -10.42
N SER A 137 -45.53 8.83 -11.09
CA SER A 137 -46.20 7.67 -10.51
C SER A 137 -45.21 6.71 -9.82
N GLN A 138 -44.04 6.51 -10.42
CA GLN A 138 -42.91 5.81 -9.81
C GLN A 138 -41.92 6.82 -9.23
N PHE A 139 -41.88 6.94 -7.90
CA PHE A 139 -40.99 7.86 -7.18
C PHE A 139 -40.28 7.11 -6.05
N TYR A 140 -38.95 7.18 -6.03
CA TYR A 140 -38.10 6.42 -5.11
C TYR A 140 -37.38 7.37 -4.15
N GLY A 141 -37.54 7.15 -2.84
CA GLY A 141 -36.82 7.91 -1.82
C GLY A 141 -37.17 9.39 -1.72
N ARG A 142 -36.16 10.20 -1.34
CA ARG A 142 -36.19 11.68 -1.28
C ARG A 142 -37.20 12.33 -0.32
N LEU A 143 -37.66 11.59 0.69
CA LEU A 143 -38.64 12.10 1.66
C LEU A 143 -38.08 13.24 2.52
N GLN A 144 -36.78 13.23 2.80
CA GLN A 144 -36.13 14.29 3.58
C GLN A 144 -36.07 15.59 2.78
N GLU A 145 -35.70 15.51 1.51
CA GLU A 145 -35.65 16.66 0.60
C GLU A 145 -37.05 17.22 0.33
N LEU A 146 -38.07 16.36 0.19
CA LEU A 146 -39.47 16.81 0.12
C LEU A 146 -39.90 17.54 1.38
N ALA A 147 -39.64 16.99 2.56
CA ALA A 147 -39.97 17.64 3.83
C ALA A 147 -39.24 18.98 4.00
N GLN A 148 -37.98 19.07 3.54
CA GLN A 148 -37.22 20.31 3.56
C GLN A 148 -37.79 21.37 2.61
N LEU A 149 -38.21 20.98 1.41
CA LEU A 149 -38.89 21.88 0.47
C LEU A 149 -40.24 22.36 1.02
N GLU A 150 -41.00 21.47 1.66
CA GLU A 150 -42.26 21.82 2.32
C GLU A 150 -42.05 22.82 3.45
N GLN A 151 -41.03 22.59 4.30
CA GLN A 151 -40.67 23.52 5.37
C GLN A 151 -40.29 24.90 4.81
N TRP A 152 -39.40 24.94 3.80
CA TRP A 152 -38.94 26.21 3.21
C TRP A 152 -40.07 27.00 2.56
N THR A 153 -41.04 26.31 1.96
CA THR A 153 -42.12 26.93 1.19
C THR A 153 -43.30 27.34 2.05
N LEU A 154 -43.71 26.51 3.03
CA LEU A 154 -44.92 26.74 3.82
C LEU A 154 -44.66 27.38 5.19
N GLN A 155 -43.49 27.14 5.80
CA GLN A 155 -43.18 27.66 7.14
C GLN A 155 -42.23 28.85 7.10
N GLU A 156 -41.25 28.83 6.19
CA GLU A 156 -40.22 29.88 6.09
C GLU A 156 -40.50 30.93 4.99
N ASP A 157 -41.61 30.80 4.25
CA ASP A 157 -42.03 31.68 3.15
C ASP A 157 -40.91 32.01 2.15
N CYS A 158 -40.15 31.00 1.71
CA CYS A 158 -39.10 31.20 0.71
C CYS A 158 -39.71 31.65 -0.62
N ARG A 159 -39.08 32.64 -1.25
CA ARG A 159 -39.55 33.26 -2.51
C ARG A 159 -38.97 32.58 -3.73
N VAL A 160 -37.70 32.19 -3.66
CA VAL A 160 -36.98 31.51 -4.73
C VAL A 160 -36.23 30.33 -4.15
N ILE A 161 -36.51 29.14 -4.67
CA ILE A 161 -35.82 27.91 -4.30
C ILE A 161 -35.18 27.33 -5.57
N ALA A 162 -33.88 27.04 -5.51
CA ALA A 162 -33.16 26.40 -6.61
C ALA A 162 -32.78 24.96 -6.27
N LEU A 163 -33.30 24.00 -7.03
CA LEU A 163 -32.88 22.61 -7.02
C LEU A 163 -31.68 22.43 -7.93
N LEU A 164 -30.52 22.12 -7.33
CA LEU A 164 -29.24 22.00 -8.03
C LEU A 164 -28.73 20.55 -8.00
N GLY A 165 -28.00 20.13 -9.02
CA GLY A 165 -27.33 18.84 -9.05
C GLY A 165 -26.98 18.37 -10.46
N MET A 166 -26.17 17.32 -10.55
CA MET A 166 -25.75 16.74 -11.84
C MET A 166 -26.96 16.25 -12.68
N GLY A 167 -26.77 16.09 -13.98
CA GLY A 167 -27.77 15.48 -14.87
C GLY A 167 -28.22 14.11 -14.35
N GLY A 168 -29.52 13.83 -14.43
CA GLY A 168 -30.07 12.52 -14.03
C GLY A 168 -30.37 12.33 -12.54
N MET A 169 -30.02 13.28 -11.66
CA MET A 169 -30.19 13.16 -10.19
C MET A 169 -31.64 13.18 -9.67
N GLY A 170 -32.63 13.37 -10.56
CA GLY A 170 -34.05 13.38 -10.20
C GLY A 170 -34.64 14.75 -9.85
N LYS A 171 -33.96 15.87 -10.18
CA LYS A 171 -34.44 17.25 -9.94
C LYS A 171 -35.86 17.49 -10.47
N THR A 172 -36.08 17.17 -11.73
CA THR A 172 -37.39 17.36 -12.40
C THR A 172 -38.46 16.54 -11.71
N SER A 173 -38.21 15.25 -11.45
CA SER A 173 -39.14 14.36 -10.74
C SER A 173 -39.46 14.85 -9.33
N LEU A 174 -38.47 15.35 -8.58
CA LEU A 174 -38.66 15.92 -7.25
C LEU A 174 -39.53 17.19 -7.32
N SER A 175 -39.28 18.08 -8.29
CA SER A 175 -40.05 19.32 -8.45
C SER A 175 -41.53 19.06 -8.72
N VAL A 176 -41.85 18.07 -9.56
CA VAL A 176 -43.23 17.70 -9.88
C VAL A 176 -43.88 17.02 -8.68
N LYS A 177 -43.19 16.09 -8.01
CA LYS A 177 -43.74 15.38 -6.84
C LYS A 177 -44.05 16.34 -5.68
N PHE A 178 -43.13 17.26 -5.42
CA PHE A 178 -43.31 18.33 -4.46
C PHE A 178 -44.55 19.17 -4.80
N ALA A 179 -44.65 19.65 -6.04
CA ALA A 179 -45.79 20.44 -6.49
C ALA A 179 -47.12 19.71 -6.31
N GLN A 180 -47.17 18.40 -6.61
CA GLN A 180 -48.36 17.56 -6.41
C GLN A 180 -48.75 17.40 -4.94
N GLN A 181 -47.82 17.53 -3.99
CA GLN A 181 -48.12 17.44 -2.56
C GLN A 181 -48.66 18.77 -2.00
N ILE A 182 -48.09 19.90 -2.43
CA ILE A 182 -48.39 21.21 -1.85
C ILE A 182 -49.38 22.06 -2.66
N HIS A 183 -49.81 21.62 -3.86
CA HIS A 183 -50.74 22.41 -4.69
C HIS A 183 -52.03 22.88 -4.00
N PRO A 184 -52.63 22.16 -3.01
CA PRO A 184 -53.84 22.64 -2.34
C PRO A 184 -53.63 23.93 -1.54
N ASN A 185 -52.38 24.29 -1.25
CA ASN A 185 -52.03 25.47 -0.45
C ASN A 185 -51.81 26.73 -1.29
N PHE A 186 -51.95 26.62 -2.62
CA PHE A 186 -51.72 27.71 -3.57
C PHE A 186 -52.97 27.97 -4.42
N ASP A 187 -53.23 29.24 -4.72
CA ASP A 187 -54.32 29.65 -5.60
C ASP A 187 -54.07 29.20 -7.04
N TYR A 188 -52.79 29.23 -7.46
CA TYR A 188 -52.36 28.82 -8.80
C TYR A 188 -51.03 28.06 -8.73
N VAL A 189 -50.92 26.99 -9.52
CA VAL A 189 -49.67 26.24 -9.71
C VAL A 189 -49.40 26.07 -11.20
N ILE A 190 -48.21 26.45 -11.64
CA ILE A 190 -47.82 26.33 -13.06
C ILE A 190 -46.41 25.76 -13.19
N TRP A 191 -46.28 24.77 -14.08
CA TRP A 191 -45.02 24.12 -14.40
C TRP A 191 -44.67 24.35 -15.87
N ARG A 192 -43.45 24.84 -16.14
CA ARG A 192 -42.93 25.09 -17.50
C ARG A 192 -41.52 24.59 -17.68
N SER A 193 -41.28 24.01 -18.85
CA SER A 193 -39.97 23.54 -19.29
C SER A 193 -39.23 24.66 -20.03
N LEU A 194 -37.97 24.89 -19.66
CA LEU A 194 -37.04 25.78 -20.37
C LEU A 194 -36.12 25.02 -21.34
N ARG A 195 -36.35 23.71 -21.54
CA ARG A 195 -35.45 22.83 -22.30
C ARG A 195 -35.13 23.36 -23.70
N ASN A 196 -36.10 23.96 -24.38
CA ASN A 196 -35.97 24.53 -25.74
C ASN A 196 -35.59 26.02 -25.75
N ALA A 197 -35.14 26.56 -24.61
CA ALA A 197 -34.76 27.96 -24.42
C ALA A 197 -35.81 28.96 -24.96
N PRO A 198 -37.07 28.95 -24.47
CA PRO A 198 -38.08 29.91 -24.92
C PRO A 198 -37.75 31.35 -24.48
N PRO A 199 -38.03 32.37 -25.31
CA PRO A 199 -37.84 33.76 -24.94
C PRO A 199 -38.73 34.15 -23.75
N LEU A 200 -38.22 35.02 -22.87
CA LEU A 200 -38.90 35.37 -21.63
C LEU A 200 -40.32 35.92 -21.86
N THR A 201 -40.51 36.68 -22.93
CA THR A 201 -41.80 37.29 -23.26
C THR A 201 -42.90 36.25 -23.48
N GLU A 202 -42.58 35.10 -24.07
CA GLU A 202 -43.56 34.02 -24.28
C GLU A 202 -43.98 33.40 -22.95
N ILE A 203 -43.02 33.14 -22.06
CA ILE A 203 -43.30 32.62 -20.73
C ILE A 203 -44.08 33.63 -19.89
N LEU A 204 -43.71 34.90 -19.90
CA LEU A 204 -44.42 35.93 -19.13
C LEU A 204 -45.86 36.10 -19.62
N ILE A 205 -46.10 36.10 -20.94
CA ILE A 205 -47.45 36.16 -21.49
C ILE A 205 -48.29 34.98 -21.00
N ASP A 206 -47.75 33.77 -21.08
CA ASP A 206 -48.43 32.56 -20.66
C ASP A 206 -48.74 32.56 -19.14
N LEU A 207 -47.76 32.93 -18.31
CA LEU A 207 -47.95 33.08 -16.85
C LEU A 207 -49.03 34.13 -16.51
N ILE A 208 -48.98 35.31 -17.15
CA ILE A 208 -49.94 36.39 -16.89
C ILE A 208 -51.34 36.00 -17.33
N GLN A 209 -51.49 35.38 -18.51
CA GLN A 209 -52.78 34.91 -19.02
C GLN A 209 -53.40 33.85 -18.10
N PHE A 210 -52.58 32.93 -17.57
CA PHE A 210 -53.03 31.90 -16.65
C PHE A 210 -53.49 32.47 -15.31
N PHE A 211 -52.72 33.38 -14.70
CA PHE A 211 -53.09 34.00 -13.42
C PHE A 211 -54.25 35.00 -13.54
N ALA A 212 -54.48 35.59 -14.72
CA ALA A 212 -55.55 36.57 -14.95
C ALA A 212 -56.94 35.96 -15.24
N ASN A 213 -57.12 34.63 -15.14
CA ASN A 213 -58.40 33.93 -15.40
C ASN A 213 -59.10 34.33 -16.73
N LYS A 214 -58.34 34.53 -17.82
CA LYS A 214 -58.86 34.92 -19.16
C LYS A 214 -59.64 36.25 -19.21
N THR A 215 -59.34 37.21 -18.34
CA THR A 215 -59.74 38.61 -18.60
C THR A 215 -58.78 39.25 -19.61
N GLU A 216 -59.29 40.05 -20.56
CA GLU A 216 -58.48 40.78 -21.54
C GLU A 216 -57.56 41.80 -20.84
N TYR A 217 -56.40 41.34 -20.37
CA TYR A 217 -55.32 42.21 -19.94
C TYR A 217 -54.62 42.77 -21.19
N ASN A 218 -54.40 44.08 -21.25
CA ASN A 218 -53.54 44.69 -22.27
C ASN A 218 -52.10 44.20 -22.09
N LEU A 219 -51.71 43.18 -22.85
CA LEU A 219 -50.38 42.59 -22.83
C LEU A 219 -49.41 43.54 -23.53
N SER A 220 -48.45 44.08 -22.78
CA SER A 220 -47.35 44.88 -23.34
C SER A 220 -46.33 43.95 -24.00
N THR A 221 -45.67 44.40 -25.07
CA THR A 221 -44.54 43.69 -25.70
C THR A 221 -43.20 43.92 -24.99
N ASP A 222 -43.17 44.80 -23.99
CA ASP A 222 -41.95 45.15 -23.23
C ASP A 222 -41.78 44.20 -22.01
N PRO A 223 -40.68 43.42 -21.94
CA PRO A 223 -40.40 42.49 -20.84
C PRO A 223 -40.42 43.15 -19.46
N ALA A 224 -39.93 44.38 -19.32
CA ALA A 224 -39.87 45.05 -18.01
C ALA A 224 -41.26 45.39 -17.46
N ARG A 225 -42.18 45.75 -18.37
CA ARG A 225 -43.60 45.98 -18.04
C ARG A 225 -44.31 44.67 -17.72
N GLN A 226 -44.06 43.62 -18.50
CA GLN A 226 -44.61 42.28 -18.24
C GLN A 226 -44.16 41.75 -16.87
N ILE A 227 -42.88 41.87 -16.50
CA ILE A 227 -42.39 41.49 -15.17
C ILE A 227 -43.13 42.28 -14.09
N SER A 228 -43.36 43.58 -14.29
CA SER A 228 -44.07 44.42 -13.32
C SER A 228 -45.53 44.00 -13.15
N GLN A 229 -46.22 43.65 -14.25
CA GLN A 229 -47.58 43.10 -14.23
C GLN A 229 -47.64 41.75 -13.50
N LEU A 230 -46.68 40.86 -13.79
CA LEU A 230 -46.56 39.58 -13.08
C LEU A 230 -46.35 39.80 -11.57
N MET A 231 -45.48 40.73 -11.17
CA MET A 231 -45.23 41.03 -9.76
C MET A 231 -46.48 41.55 -9.03
N GLU A 232 -47.35 42.30 -9.70
CA GLU A 232 -48.61 42.75 -9.14
C GLU A 232 -49.54 41.56 -8.86
N LEU A 233 -49.66 40.63 -9.82
CA LEU A 233 -50.42 39.40 -9.66
C LEU A 233 -49.88 38.53 -8.50
N LEU A 234 -48.56 38.35 -8.40
CA LEU A 234 -47.91 37.57 -7.34
C LEU A 234 -48.04 38.18 -5.93
N ARG A 235 -48.39 39.46 -5.82
CA ARG A 235 -48.74 40.09 -4.52
C ARG A 235 -50.19 39.82 -4.13
N THR A 236 -51.07 39.74 -5.13
CA THR A 236 -52.51 39.55 -4.91
C THR A 236 -52.91 38.10 -4.70
N SER A 237 -52.27 37.16 -5.40
CA SER A 237 -52.56 35.72 -5.35
C SER A 237 -51.33 34.92 -4.92
N GLN A 238 -51.54 33.82 -4.20
CA GLN A 238 -50.47 32.92 -3.78
C GLN A 238 -50.20 31.90 -4.88
N CYS A 239 -49.12 32.10 -5.65
CA CYS A 239 -48.78 31.24 -6.79
C CYS A 239 -47.52 30.40 -6.54
N LEU A 240 -47.50 29.18 -7.07
CA LEU A 240 -46.30 28.35 -7.19
C LEU A 240 -45.89 28.27 -8.67
N ILE A 241 -44.73 28.83 -9.01
CA ILE A 241 -44.17 28.78 -10.36
C ILE A 241 -43.01 27.80 -10.36
N ILE A 242 -42.99 26.87 -11.31
CA ILE A 242 -41.89 25.91 -11.47
C ILE A 242 -41.29 26.07 -12.87
N LEU A 243 -40.01 26.40 -12.93
CA LEU A 243 -39.24 26.49 -14.17
C LEU A 243 -38.18 25.39 -14.20
N ASP A 244 -38.34 24.43 -15.11
CA ASP A 244 -37.47 23.26 -15.22
C ASP A 244 -36.38 23.44 -16.29
N ASN A 245 -35.17 22.94 -16.04
CA ASN A 245 -33.99 22.99 -16.93
C ASN A 245 -33.49 24.40 -17.28
N LEU A 246 -33.30 25.25 -16.28
CA LEU A 246 -32.82 26.62 -16.46
C LEU A 246 -31.45 26.71 -17.17
N GLU A 247 -30.65 25.65 -17.14
CA GLU A 247 -29.35 25.63 -17.82
C GLU A 247 -29.44 25.84 -19.34
N SER A 248 -30.59 25.60 -19.97
CA SER A 248 -30.78 25.77 -21.41
C SER A 248 -30.67 27.22 -21.87
N ILE A 249 -30.88 28.20 -20.99
CA ILE A 249 -30.79 29.65 -21.32
C ILE A 249 -29.48 30.29 -20.86
N LEU A 250 -28.57 29.51 -20.26
CA LEU A 250 -27.26 29.98 -19.79
C LEU A 250 -26.19 29.78 -20.87
N GLN A 251 -25.27 30.73 -20.99
CA GLN A 251 -24.20 30.75 -21.97
C GLN A 251 -23.14 29.67 -21.67
N GLU A 252 -22.67 28.99 -22.72
CA GLU A 252 -21.57 28.03 -22.65
C GLU A 252 -20.19 28.74 -22.61
N GLY A 253 -19.24 28.23 -21.80
CA GLY A 253 -17.84 28.70 -21.77
C GLY A 253 -17.40 29.49 -20.51
N ASN A 254 -16.37 30.34 -20.66
CA ASN A 254 -15.52 30.90 -19.58
C ASN A 254 -16.21 31.75 -18.48
N ARG A 255 -17.51 32.06 -18.56
CA ARG A 255 -18.20 32.94 -17.59
C ARG A 255 -19.52 32.33 -17.12
N VAL A 256 -19.43 31.49 -16.09
CA VAL A 256 -20.55 30.73 -15.51
C VAL A 256 -21.69 31.62 -15.02
N GLY A 257 -22.92 31.18 -15.28
CA GLY A 257 -24.14 31.81 -14.79
C GLY A 257 -24.55 33.07 -15.54
N ARG A 258 -23.97 33.34 -16.73
CA ARG A 258 -24.45 34.37 -17.66
C ARG A 258 -25.48 33.79 -18.62
N TYR A 259 -26.39 34.62 -19.07
CA TYR A 259 -27.41 34.26 -20.06
C TYR A 259 -26.86 34.39 -21.48
N TYR A 260 -27.43 33.66 -22.43
CA TYR A 260 -27.23 33.95 -23.85
C TYR A 260 -27.65 35.39 -24.18
N PRO A 261 -27.00 36.07 -25.15
CA PRO A 261 -27.45 37.39 -25.61
C PRO A 261 -28.93 37.37 -26.00
N GLY A 262 -29.74 38.25 -25.39
CA GLY A 262 -31.20 38.28 -25.56
C GLY A 262 -32.01 37.58 -24.44
N TYR A 263 -31.36 36.79 -23.57
CA TYR A 263 -32.01 36.09 -22.44
C TYR A 263 -31.72 36.75 -21.08
N GLU A 264 -30.99 37.86 -21.07
CA GLU A 264 -30.59 38.62 -19.87
C GLU A 264 -31.77 39.04 -18.98
N ASN A 265 -32.95 39.25 -19.61
CA ASN A 265 -34.18 39.61 -18.91
C ASN A 265 -34.64 38.53 -17.90
N TYR A 266 -34.24 37.26 -18.06
CA TYR A 266 -34.51 36.22 -17.05
C TYR A 266 -33.80 36.51 -15.73
N GLY A 267 -32.57 37.07 -15.79
CA GLY A 267 -31.84 37.51 -14.61
C GLY A 267 -32.59 38.61 -13.86
N ASP A 268 -33.13 39.59 -14.59
CA ASP A 268 -33.95 40.66 -14.01
C ASP A 268 -35.22 40.14 -13.34
N LEU A 269 -35.87 39.12 -13.90
CA LEU A 269 -37.01 38.45 -13.29
C LEU A 269 -36.63 37.80 -11.95
N PHE A 270 -35.57 36.97 -11.93
CA PHE A 270 -35.16 36.27 -10.70
C PHE A 270 -34.70 37.23 -9.61
N LYS A 271 -33.98 38.29 -10.01
CA LYS A 271 -33.58 39.34 -9.09
C LYS A 271 -34.80 40.03 -8.45
N ARG A 272 -35.80 40.42 -9.24
CA ARG A 272 -37.02 41.05 -8.71
C ARG A 272 -37.83 40.11 -7.81
N LEU A 273 -37.94 38.83 -8.16
CA LEU A 273 -38.62 37.83 -7.32
C LEU A 273 -37.87 37.60 -5.99
N GLY A 274 -36.55 37.60 -5.99
CA GLY A 274 -35.78 37.48 -4.74
C GLY A 274 -35.91 38.71 -3.83
N GLU A 275 -35.80 39.91 -4.38
CA GLU A 275 -35.71 41.16 -3.61
C GLU A 275 -37.07 41.68 -3.12
N THR A 276 -38.13 41.53 -3.92
CA THR A 276 -39.43 42.16 -3.62
C THR A 276 -40.33 41.30 -2.74
N GLN A 277 -41.21 41.93 -1.95
CA GLN A 277 -42.19 41.21 -1.12
C GLN A 277 -43.39 40.75 -1.97
N HIS A 278 -43.67 39.44 -1.90
CA HIS A 278 -44.84 38.78 -2.46
C HIS A 278 -45.15 37.49 -1.68
N LYS A 279 -46.33 36.89 -1.90
CA LYS A 279 -46.78 35.66 -1.22
C LYS A 279 -46.45 34.37 -2.00
N SER A 280 -46.04 34.52 -3.25
CA SER A 280 -45.74 33.41 -4.16
C SER A 280 -44.35 32.80 -3.97
N CYS A 281 -44.14 31.60 -4.51
CA CYS A 281 -42.86 30.90 -4.52
C CYS A 281 -42.48 30.50 -5.96
N LEU A 282 -41.21 30.73 -6.32
CA LEU A 282 -40.59 30.24 -7.55
C LEU A 282 -39.66 29.07 -7.20
N LEU A 283 -39.89 27.91 -7.81
CA LEU A 283 -38.98 26.78 -7.79
C LEU A 283 -38.29 26.67 -9.14
N ILE A 284 -36.96 26.64 -9.16
CA ILE A 284 -36.20 26.38 -10.38
C ILE A 284 -35.46 25.05 -10.26
N THR A 285 -35.32 24.34 -11.37
CA THR A 285 -34.35 23.24 -11.48
C THR A 285 -33.23 23.64 -12.41
N SER A 286 -31.99 23.36 -12.02
CA SER A 286 -30.85 23.56 -12.90
C SER A 286 -29.68 22.66 -12.57
N ARG A 287 -28.83 22.42 -13.58
CA ARG A 287 -27.48 21.84 -13.39
C ARG A 287 -26.48 22.89 -12.95
N GLU A 288 -26.70 24.15 -13.34
CA GLU A 288 -25.79 25.26 -13.11
C GLU A 288 -26.48 26.33 -12.28
N LYS A 289 -25.78 26.87 -11.27
CA LYS A 289 -26.35 27.91 -10.43
C LYS A 289 -26.30 29.29 -11.13
N PRO A 290 -27.43 29.99 -11.32
CA PRO A 290 -27.46 31.34 -11.89
C PRO A 290 -26.78 32.38 -11.00
N ARG A 291 -26.24 33.44 -11.61
CA ARG A 291 -25.46 34.47 -10.91
C ARG A 291 -26.29 35.24 -9.89
N GLU A 292 -27.52 35.62 -10.25
CA GLU A 292 -28.42 36.43 -9.43
C GLU A 292 -28.85 35.67 -8.17
N ILE A 293 -29.10 34.36 -8.31
CA ILE A 293 -29.48 33.49 -7.19
C ILE A 293 -28.29 33.29 -6.25
N SER A 294 -27.07 33.18 -6.79
CA SER A 294 -25.89 33.08 -5.93
C SER A 294 -25.61 34.35 -5.13
N ALA A 295 -26.02 35.52 -5.63
CA ALA A 295 -25.87 36.78 -4.89
C ALA A 295 -26.93 36.95 -3.78
N LEU A 296 -28.09 36.31 -3.91
CA LEU A 296 -29.24 36.48 -3.03
C LEU A 296 -29.42 35.34 -2.01
N GLU A 297 -28.71 34.22 -2.17
CA GLU A 297 -28.81 33.05 -1.29
C GLU A 297 -28.25 33.30 0.12
N GLY A 298 -28.92 32.75 1.14
CA GLY A 298 -28.37 32.68 2.50
C GLY A 298 -29.18 31.82 3.46
N GLN A 299 -28.55 31.39 4.56
CA GLN A 299 -29.16 30.49 5.55
C GLN A 299 -30.34 31.09 6.33
N THR A 300 -30.54 32.41 6.28
CA THR A 300 -31.68 33.13 6.86
C THR A 300 -32.43 33.96 5.82
N LEU A 301 -32.02 33.89 4.54
CA LEU A 301 -32.59 34.67 3.46
C LEU A 301 -33.75 33.92 2.79
N LYS A 302 -34.56 34.66 2.03
CA LYS A 302 -35.74 34.15 1.33
C LYS A 302 -35.43 33.47 -0.01
N VAL A 303 -34.14 33.40 -0.38
CA VAL A 303 -33.63 32.66 -1.53
C VAL A 303 -32.76 31.51 -1.03
N ARG A 304 -33.08 30.28 -1.44
CA ARG A 304 -32.43 29.04 -0.98
C ARG A 304 -31.96 28.18 -2.15
N CYS A 305 -30.88 27.44 -1.96
CA CYS A 305 -30.48 26.40 -2.89
C CYS A 305 -30.42 25.04 -2.18
N LEU A 306 -30.99 24.03 -2.82
CA LEU A 306 -30.94 22.64 -2.36
C LEU A 306 -30.10 21.83 -3.36
N PRO A 307 -28.84 21.50 -3.02
CA PRO A 307 -28.06 20.54 -3.80
C PRO A 307 -28.62 19.13 -3.57
N LEU A 308 -28.89 18.39 -4.65
CA LEU A 308 -29.39 17.02 -4.58
C LEU A 308 -28.22 16.01 -4.60
N PRO A 309 -27.98 15.27 -3.49
CA PRO A 309 -26.98 14.20 -3.45
C PRO A 309 -27.47 12.95 -4.19
N GLY A 310 -26.66 11.89 -4.31
CA GLY A 310 -27.12 10.58 -4.79
C GLY A 310 -28.24 9.98 -3.92
N LEU A 311 -28.99 9.02 -4.47
CA LEU A 311 -29.91 8.21 -3.66
C LEU A 311 -29.11 7.28 -2.73
N ASP A 312 -29.69 6.98 -1.57
CA ASP A 312 -29.19 5.97 -0.64
C ASP A 312 -29.32 4.56 -1.20
N THR A 313 -28.51 3.66 -0.65
CA THR A 313 -28.37 2.28 -1.12
C THR A 313 -29.69 1.52 -1.18
N LYS A 314 -30.60 1.75 -0.25
CA LYS A 314 -31.91 1.10 -0.21
C LYS A 314 -32.79 1.57 -1.38
N ASN A 315 -32.89 2.87 -1.63
CA ASN A 315 -33.72 3.40 -2.72
C ASN A 315 -33.11 3.10 -4.09
N CYS A 316 -31.78 3.03 -4.20
CA CYS A 316 -31.12 2.53 -5.40
C CYS A 316 -31.46 1.06 -5.69
N GLN A 317 -31.52 0.20 -4.67
CA GLN A 317 -31.90 -1.20 -4.84
C GLN A 317 -33.33 -1.34 -5.39
N GLU A 318 -34.27 -0.52 -4.94
CA GLU A 318 -35.64 -0.53 -5.45
C GLU A 318 -35.69 -0.20 -6.96
N ILE A 319 -34.93 0.80 -7.42
CA ILE A 319 -34.83 1.14 -8.85
C ILE A 319 -34.34 -0.05 -9.68
N ILE A 320 -33.34 -0.75 -9.17
CA ILE A 320 -32.69 -1.84 -9.90
C ILE A 320 -33.59 -3.10 -9.91
N GLN A 321 -34.22 -3.42 -8.77
CA GLN A 321 -35.13 -4.56 -8.64
C GLN A 321 -36.37 -4.41 -9.52
N THR A 322 -36.85 -3.19 -9.73
CA THR A 322 -38.01 -2.90 -10.60
C THR A 322 -37.77 -3.36 -12.05
N LYS A 323 -36.50 -3.50 -12.46
CA LYS A 323 -36.08 -3.97 -13.78
C LYS A 323 -35.69 -5.45 -13.83
N GLY A 324 -35.82 -6.20 -12.74
CA GLY A 324 -35.66 -7.65 -12.71
C GLY A 324 -34.23 -8.17 -12.58
N VAL A 325 -33.27 -7.33 -12.18
CA VAL A 325 -31.88 -7.74 -11.94
C VAL A 325 -31.68 -8.07 -10.45
N TYR A 326 -31.12 -9.24 -10.14
CA TYR A 326 -30.89 -9.72 -8.77
C TYR A 326 -29.41 -10.09 -8.57
N SER A 327 -28.82 -9.68 -7.45
CA SER A 327 -27.39 -9.88 -7.15
C SER A 327 -27.09 -9.83 -5.64
N SER A 328 -25.83 -10.09 -5.25
CA SER A 328 -25.40 -10.05 -3.85
C SER A 328 -25.29 -8.62 -3.31
N LEU A 329 -25.44 -8.46 -1.99
CA LEU A 329 -25.36 -7.15 -1.30
C LEU A 329 -24.05 -6.41 -1.58
N LYS A 330 -22.93 -7.13 -1.68
CA LYS A 330 -21.61 -6.56 -1.93
C LYS A 330 -21.48 -6.01 -3.36
N GLN A 331 -22.00 -6.74 -4.35
CA GLN A 331 -22.01 -6.31 -5.75
C GLN A 331 -22.93 -5.09 -5.97
N TRP A 332 -24.06 -5.02 -5.23
CA TRP A 332 -24.91 -3.84 -5.24
C TRP A 332 -24.22 -2.61 -4.66
N GLN A 333 -23.54 -2.77 -3.53
CA GLN A 333 -22.78 -1.68 -2.93
C GLN A 333 -21.71 -1.14 -3.88
N GLU A 334 -20.95 -2.03 -4.52
CA GLU A 334 -19.94 -1.65 -5.51
C GLU A 334 -20.54 -0.87 -6.70
N LEU A 335 -21.68 -1.33 -7.24
CA LEU A 335 -22.35 -0.66 -8.36
C LEU A 335 -22.95 0.70 -7.97
N ILE A 336 -23.55 0.80 -6.78
CA ILE A 336 -24.17 2.05 -6.28
C ILE A 336 -23.10 3.09 -5.92
N GLU A 337 -22.00 2.66 -5.29
CA GLU A 337 -20.85 3.51 -4.98
C GLU A 337 -20.20 4.04 -6.26
N ARG A 338 -20.02 3.20 -7.29
CA ARG A 338 -19.50 3.61 -8.60
C ARG A 338 -20.34 4.72 -9.24
N TYR A 339 -21.66 4.56 -9.30
CA TYR A 339 -22.55 5.54 -9.91
C TYR A 339 -23.00 6.67 -8.96
N ALA A 340 -22.40 6.76 -7.76
CA ALA A 340 -22.72 7.74 -6.73
C ALA A 340 -24.24 7.89 -6.48
N GLY A 341 -24.99 6.80 -6.58
CA GLY A 341 -26.45 6.80 -6.42
C GLY A 341 -27.24 7.62 -7.46
N ASN A 342 -26.68 7.90 -8.65
CA ASN A 342 -27.39 8.62 -9.72
C ASN A 342 -28.55 7.77 -10.29
N PRO A 343 -29.83 8.17 -10.12
CA PRO A 343 -30.99 7.38 -10.51
C PRO A 343 -31.06 7.05 -12.01
N LEU A 344 -30.71 8.01 -12.87
CA LEU A 344 -30.77 7.82 -14.32
C LEU A 344 -29.66 6.88 -14.79
N ALA A 345 -28.44 7.08 -14.29
CA ALA A 345 -27.30 6.22 -14.60
C ALA A 345 -27.59 4.77 -14.19
N LEU A 346 -28.12 4.57 -12.98
CA LEU A 346 -28.51 3.25 -12.50
C LEU A 346 -29.61 2.60 -13.37
N LYS A 347 -30.60 3.37 -13.84
CA LYS A 347 -31.65 2.85 -14.72
C LYS A 347 -31.11 2.41 -16.09
N ILE A 348 -30.18 3.18 -16.66
CA ILE A 348 -29.49 2.84 -17.92
C ILE A 348 -28.68 1.56 -17.73
N VAL A 349 -27.82 1.55 -16.71
CA VAL A 349 -26.91 0.43 -16.41
C VAL A 349 -27.68 -0.85 -16.10
N THR A 350 -28.76 -0.76 -15.33
CA THR A 350 -29.61 -1.92 -15.04
C THR A 350 -30.24 -2.48 -16.32
N THR A 351 -30.63 -1.60 -17.25
CA THR A 351 -31.17 -2.03 -18.55
C THR A 351 -30.08 -2.72 -19.37
N THR A 352 -28.85 -2.20 -19.40
CA THR A 352 -27.73 -2.88 -20.07
C THR A 352 -27.37 -4.22 -19.44
N ILE A 353 -27.41 -4.35 -18.10
CA ILE A 353 -27.15 -5.62 -17.41
C ILE A 353 -28.23 -6.65 -17.77
N TYR A 354 -29.50 -6.22 -17.80
CA TYR A 354 -30.60 -7.10 -18.16
C TYR A 354 -30.51 -7.54 -19.63
N ASP A 355 -30.28 -6.61 -20.55
CA ASP A 355 -30.31 -6.85 -22.00
C ASP A 355 -29.05 -7.57 -22.52
N LEU A 356 -27.86 -7.17 -22.06
CA LEU A 356 -26.58 -7.67 -22.59
C LEU A 356 -25.95 -8.78 -21.73
N PHE A 357 -26.23 -8.79 -20.43
CA PHE A 357 -25.63 -9.74 -19.47
C PHE A 357 -26.67 -10.69 -18.86
N ALA A 358 -27.89 -10.73 -19.40
CA ALA A 358 -28.99 -11.58 -18.93
C ALA A 358 -29.27 -11.44 -17.42
N GLY A 359 -29.02 -10.27 -16.84
CA GLY A 359 -29.18 -10.01 -15.41
C GLY A 359 -27.98 -10.39 -14.53
N ASN A 360 -26.87 -10.87 -15.08
CA ASN A 360 -25.68 -11.21 -14.31
C ASN A 360 -24.81 -9.97 -14.02
N VAL A 361 -24.89 -9.48 -12.79
CA VAL A 361 -24.09 -8.33 -12.31
C VAL A 361 -22.61 -8.68 -12.13
N SER A 362 -22.26 -9.96 -11.90
CA SER A 362 -20.85 -10.35 -11.72
C SER A 362 -20.05 -10.26 -13.01
N ASP A 363 -20.53 -10.87 -14.09
CA ASP A 363 -19.92 -10.78 -15.42
C ASP A 363 -19.80 -9.32 -15.87
N PHE A 364 -20.82 -8.51 -15.57
CA PHE A 364 -20.78 -7.08 -15.80
C PHE A 364 -19.65 -6.39 -15.03
N LEU A 365 -19.57 -6.59 -13.70
CA LEU A 365 -18.52 -5.99 -12.87
C LEU A 365 -17.11 -6.49 -13.24
N ASP A 366 -16.96 -7.74 -13.67
CA ASP A 366 -15.68 -8.29 -14.10
C ASP A 366 -15.24 -7.70 -15.44
N GLN A 367 -16.14 -7.52 -16.40
CA GLN A 367 -15.85 -6.76 -17.64
C GLN A 367 -15.46 -5.30 -17.35
N ILE A 368 -16.11 -4.67 -16.36
CA ILE A 368 -15.77 -3.31 -15.89
C ILE A 368 -14.40 -3.26 -15.19
N ARG A 369 -13.97 -4.36 -14.58
CA ARG A 369 -12.63 -4.46 -13.95
C ARG A 369 -11.53 -4.68 -14.99
N GLU A 370 -11.85 -5.25 -16.15
CA GLU A 370 -10.92 -5.52 -17.26
C GLU A 370 -10.79 -4.35 -18.28
N GLY A 371 -11.68 -3.35 -18.27
CA GLY A 371 -11.64 -2.22 -19.21
C GLY A 371 -12.65 -1.10 -18.91
N THR A 372 -12.56 0.02 -19.65
CA THR A 372 -13.35 1.24 -19.38
C THR A 372 -14.85 1.07 -19.65
N ALA A 373 -15.64 1.52 -18.68
CA ALA A 373 -16.97 1.02 -18.36
C ALA A 373 -18.06 2.11 -18.37
N ILE A 374 -17.97 3.07 -19.29
CA ILE A 374 -18.98 4.12 -19.39
C ILE A 374 -19.80 3.89 -20.66
N PHE A 375 -21.02 3.40 -20.45
CA PHE A 375 -21.97 3.11 -21.53
C PHE A 375 -22.48 4.39 -22.18
N GLY A 376 -22.75 4.30 -23.50
CA GLY A 376 -22.99 5.41 -24.43
C GLY A 376 -23.83 6.56 -23.87
N ASP A 377 -24.99 6.28 -23.27
CA ASP A 377 -25.89 7.33 -22.78
C ASP A 377 -25.31 8.17 -21.62
N ILE A 378 -24.46 7.58 -20.76
CA ILE A 378 -23.77 8.30 -19.68
C ILE A 378 -22.56 9.05 -20.25
N ARG A 379 -21.86 8.45 -21.22
CA ARG A 379 -20.78 9.08 -21.97
C ARG A 379 -21.28 10.34 -22.67
N ASP A 380 -22.39 10.27 -23.38
CA ASP A 380 -23.01 11.39 -24.09
C ASP A 380 -23.41 12.53 -23.14
N LEU A 381 -23.96 12.19 -21.96
CA LEU A 381 -24.30 13.18 -20.94
C LEU A 381 -23.06 13.92 -20.42
N LEU A 382 -21.97 13.19 -20.14
CA LEU A 382 -20.71 13.78 -19.70
C LEU A 382 -20.00 14.54 -20.83
N GLU A 383 -20.06 14.06 -22.07
CA GLU A 383 -19.53 14.69 -23.28
C GLU A 383 -20.17 16.07 -23.48
N GLN A 384 -21.49 16.17 -23.33
CA GLN A 384 -22.24 17.42 -23.39
C GLN A 384 -21.84 18.41 -22.28
N GLN A 385 -21.60 17.92 -21.05
CA GLN A 385 -21.14 18.79 -19.96
C GLN A 385 -19.71 19.28 -20.19
N LEU A 386 -18.84 18.42 -20.74
CA LEU A 386 -17.45 18.72 -21.03
C LEU A 386 -17.25 19.65 -22.22
N GLY A 387 -18.14 19.63 -23.20
CA GLY A 387 -18.13 20.60 -24.30
C GLY A 387 -18.31 22.06 -23.84
N ARG A 388 -18.78 22.27 -22.60
CA ARG A 388 -19.14 23.59 -22.07
C ARG A 388 -18.12 24.19 -21.10
N ILE A 389 -17.07 23.44 -20.74
CA ILE A 389 -16.07 23.88 -19.76
C ILE A 389 -14.84 24.51 -20.44
N SER A 390 -14.12 25.34 -19.70
CA SER A 390 -12.88 25.97 -20.19
C SER A 390 -11.69 25.00 -20.20
N GLU A 391 -10.62 25.36 -20.93
CA GLU A 391 -9.37 24.58 -20.92
C GLU A 391 -8.77 24.45 -19.51
N LEU A 392 -8.84 25.52 -18.71
CA LEU A 392 -8.35 25.51 -17.32
C LEU A 392 -9.21 24.63 -16.40
N GLU A 393 -10.52 24.63 -16.61
CA GLU A 393 -11.44 23.74 -15.89
C GLU A 393 -11.16 22.28 -16.24
N LEU A 394 -10.90 21.98 -17.52
CA LEU A 394 -10.54 20.64 -17.97
C LEU A 394 -9.17 20.21 -17.41
N GLU A 395 -8.17 21.10 -17.41
CA GLU A 395 -6.86 20.86 -16.80
C GLU A 395 -6.99 20.55 -15.30
N THR A 396 -7.80 21.34 -14.58
CA THR A 396 -8.07 21.11 -13.16
C THR A 396 -8.74 19.74 -12.94
N MET A 397 -9.62 19.34 -13.85
CA MET A 397 -10.27 18.03 -13.76
C MET A 397 -9.31 16.87 -14.04
N TYR A 398 -8.39 16.99 -14.99
CA TYR A 398 -7.34 15.97 -15.17
C TYR A 398 -6.49 15.84 -13.90
N TRP A 399 -6.09 16.94 -13.27
CA TRP A 399 -5.31 16.90 -12.02
C TRP A 399 -6.05 16.24 -10.86
N LEU A 400 -7.33 16.59 -10.64
CA LEU A 400 -8.15 15.92 -9.62
C LEU A 400 -8.29 14.42 -9.89
N ALA A 401 -8.43 14.03 -11.17
CA ALA A 401 -8.55 12.63 -11.55
C ALA A 401 -7.24 11.84 -11.38
N ILE A 402 -6.09 12.45 -11.66
CA ILE A 402 -4.77 11.84 -11.48
C ILE A 402 -4.42 11.72 -9.98
N ASN A 403 -4.74 12.73 -9.17
CA ASN A 403 -4.41 12.73 -7.74
C ASN A 403 -5.21 11.67 -6.96
N ARG A 404 -6.45 11.35 -7.37
CA ARG A 404 -7.32 10.30 -6.80
C ARG A 404 -7.63 10.40 -5.30
N GLU A 405 -7.22 11.48 -4.64
CA GLU A 405 -7.56 11.84 -3.27
C GLU A 405 -8.03 13.31 -3.21
N PRO A 406 -8.84 13.68 -2.20
CA PRO A 406 -9.27 15.06 -2.03
C PRO A 406 -8.07 16.00 -1.97
N SER A 407 -7.95 16.88 -2.97
CA SER A 407 -6.78 17.73 -3.17
C SER A 407 -7.05 19.15 -2.70
N THR A 408 -6.08 19.78 -2.05
CA THR A 408 -6.18 21.20 -1.68
C THR A 408 -5.75 22.11 -2.84
N ILE A 409 -6.06 23.40 -2.75
CA ILE A 409 -5.61 24.40 -3.73
C ILE A 409 -4.07 24.49 -3.76
N VAL A 410 -3.41 24.28 -2.61
CA VAL A 410 -1.95 24.31 -2.50
C VAL A 410 -1.34 23.15 -3.28
N ASP A 411 -1.93 21.95 -3.16
CA ASP A 411 -1.44 20.75 -3.84
C ASP A 411 -1.62 20.86 -5.36
N LEU A 412 -2.81 21.28 -5.82
CA LEU A 412 -3.08 21.51 -7.24
C LEU A 412 -2.13 22.54 -7.85
N ARG A 413 -1.75 23.58 -7.11
CA ARG A 413 -0.83 24.60 -7.59
C ARG A 413 0.62 24.12 -7.70
N LYS A 414 1.06 23.17 -6.87
CA LYS A 414 2.40 22.55 -6.98
C LYS A 414 2.53 21.69 -8.25
N ASP A 415 1.41 21.11 -8.65
CA ASP A 415 1.30 20.17 -9.77
C ASP A 415 1.25 20.87 -11.14
N LEU A 416 0.58 22.02 -11.24
CA LEU A 416 0.41 22.79 -12.49
C LEU A 416 1.76 23.33 -13.05
N LEU A 417 1.99 23.12 -14.35
CA LEU A 417 3.17 23.62 -15.06
C LEU A 417 3.10 25.13 -15.33
N SER A 418 1.90 25.66 -15.54
CA SER A 418 1.69 27.07 -15.86
C SER A 418 1.60 27.92 -14.58
N ILE A 419 2.19 29.12 -14.60
CA ILE A 419 2.07 30.07 -13.50
C ILE A 419 0.67 30.69 -13.55
N ILE A 420 -0.29 30.03 -12.91
CA ILE A 420 -1.67 30.50 -12.83
C ILE A 420 -1.85 31.40 -11.60
N SER A 421 -2.54 32.52 -11.78
CA SER A 421 -2.98 33.34 -10.65
C SER A 421 -3.90 32.51 -9.75
N PRO A 422 -3.70 32.52 -8.41
CA PRO A 422 -4.59 31.84 -7.46
C PRO A 422 -6.07 32.17 -7.69
N VAL A 423 -6.35 33.41 -8.10
CA VAL A 423 -7.70 33.89 -8.39
C VAL A 423 -8.34 33.11 -9.54
N LYS A 424 -7.60 32.86 -10.64
CA LYS A 424 -8.11 32.11 -11.80
C LYS A 424 -8.38 30.63 -11.47
N LEU A 425 -7.53 30.02 -10.64
CA LEU A 425 -7.74 28.63 -10.19
C LEU A 425 -8.96 28.52 -9.27
N ILE A 426 -9.15 29.50 -8.37
CA ILE A 426 -10.35 29.57 -7.53
C ILE A 426 -11.60 29.78 -8.40
N GLU A 427 -11.55 30.67 -9.40
CA GLU A 427 -12.66 30.87 -10.35
C GLU A 427 -13.00 29.59 -11.11
N ALA A 428 -12.00 28.81 -11.54
CA ALA A 428 -12.19 27.52 -12.20
C ALA A 428 -12.81 26.47 -11.26
N LEU A 429 -12.32 26.35 -10.01
CA LEU A 429 -12.89 25.45 -9.00
C LEU A 429 -14.32 25.84 -8.61
N GLU A 430 -14.60 27.15 -8.48
CA GLU A 430 -15.96 27.64 -8.25
C GLU A 430 -16.87 27.33 -9.44
N SER A 431 -16.39 27.49 -10.66
CA SER A 431 -17.13 27.14 -11.88
C SER A 431 -17.49 25.66 -11.91
N LEU A 432 -16.51 24.78 -11.71
CA LEU A 432 -16.70 23.33 -11.65
C LEU A 432 -17.68 22.93 -10.53
N SER A 433 -17.60 23.58 -9.38
CA SER A 433 -18.51 23.36 -8.26
C SER A 433 -19.94 23.80 -8.59
N ARG A 434 -20.12 24.95 -9.25
CA ARG A 434 -21.45 25.43 -9.70
C ARG A 434 -22.10 24.52 -10.73
N ARG A 435 -21.29 23.80 -11.52
CA ARG A 435 -21.74 22.78 -12.49
C ARG A 435 -21.94 21.39 -11.86
N SER A 436 -21.71 21.25 -10.56
CA SER A 436 -21.79 19.98 -9.82
C SER A 436 -20.86 18.87 -10.36
N LEU A 437 -19.73 19.23 -10.98
CA LEU A 437 -18.73 18.27 -11.51
C LEU A 437 -17.67 17.86 -10.48
N ILE A 438 -17.52 18.65 -9.41
CA ILE A 438 -16.59 18.39 -8.30
C ILE A 438 -17.33 18.50 -6.96
N GLU A 439 -16.82 17.77 -5.98
CA GLU A 439 -17.29 17.75 -4.59
C GLU A 439 -16.32 18.51 -3.70
N LYS A 440 -16.86 19.19 -2.68
CA LYS A 440 -16.10 19.98 -1.72
C LYS A 440 -16.24 19.39 -0.32
N SER A 441 -15.12 19.02 0.29
CA SER A 441 -15.06 18.51 1.67
C SER A 441 -13.95 19.22 2.45
N SER A 442 -14.31 19.95 3.51
CA SER A 442 -13.35 20.57 4.44
C SER A 442 -12.20 21.39 3.80
N GLY A 443 -12.45 22.06 2.67
CA GLY A 443 -11.43 22.86 1.97
C GLY A 443 -10.60 22.08 0.93
N SER A 444 -10.88 20.79 0.75
CA SER A 444 -10.37 19.95 -0.33
C SER A 444 -11.44 19.74 -1.41
N PHE A 445 -10.98 19.40 -2.61
CA PHE A 445 -11.81 19.17 -3.78
C PHE A 445 -11.55 17.76 -4.33
N THR A 446 -12.61 17.07 -4.73
CA THR A 446 -12.52 15.76 -5.39
C THR A 446 -13.56 15.67 -6.51
N GLN A 447 -13.50 14.61 -7.31
CA GLN A 447 -14.51 14.30 -8.31
C GLN A 447 -15.39 13.13 -7.87
N GLN A 448 -16.59 13.09 -8.41
CA GLN A 448 -17.43 11.90 -8.33
C GLN A 448 -16.77 10.73 -9.07
N PRO A 449 -16.86 9.48 -8.57
CA PRO A 449 -16.20 8.33 -9.17
C PRO A 449 -16.47 8.16 -10.67
N VAL A 450 -17.72 8.33 -11.13
CA VAL A 450 -18.08 8.25 -12.56
C VAL A 450 -17.36 9.30 -13.40
N VAL A 451 -17.30 10.54 -12.91
CA VAL A 451 -16.63 11.65 -13.62
C VAL A 451 -15.13 11.37 -13.67
N MET A 452 -14.55 10.93 -12.55
CA MET A 452 -13.13 10.58 -12.46
C MET A 452 -12.74 9.47 -13.44
N GLU A 453 -13.54 8.40 -13.51
CA GLU A 453 -13.33 7.30 -14.47
C GLU A 453 -13.40 7.80 -15.93
N TYR A 454 -14.38 8.66 -16.25
CA TYR A 454 -14.52 9.24 -17.59
C TYR A 454 -13.33 10.11 -18.00
N ILE A 455 -12.88 10.98 -17.08
CA ILE A 455 -11.75 11.88 -17.34
C ILE A 455 -10.46 11.07 -17.54
N ILE A 456 -10.27 10.00 -16.77
CA ILE A 456 -9.14 9.08 -16.95
C ILE A 456 -9.24 8.37 -18.31
N GLU A 457 -10.40 7.89 -18.72
CA GLU A 457 -10.59 7.27 -20.03
C GLU A 457 -10.21 8.24 -21.17
N LYS A 458 -10.69 9.49 -21.11
CA LYS A 458 -10.31 10.52 -22.09
C LYS A 458 -8.82 10.86 -22.06
N LEU A 459 -8.20 10.85 -20.89
CA LEU A 459 -6.75 11.03 -20.76
C LEU A 459 -6.00 9.91 -21.48
N ILE A 460 -6.42 8.66 -21.26
CA ILE A 460 -5.83 7.47 -21.90
C ILE A 460 -6.02 7.52 -23.42
N GLU A 461 -7.23 7.81 -23.91
CA GLU A 461 -7.53 7.94 -25.35
C GLU A 461 -6.61 8.99 -26.01
N LYS A 462 -6.48 10.18 -25.41
CA LYS A 462 -5.61 11.25 -25.93
C LYS A 462 -4.13 10.89 -25.89
N VAL A 463 -3.65 10.25 -24.82
CA VAL A 463 -2.24 9.82 -24.72
C VAL A 463 -1.91 8.82 -25.82
N ILE A 464 -2.81 7.88 -26.11
CA ILE A 464 -2.62 6.91 -27.18
C ILE A 464 -2.63 7.60 -28.56
N GLU A 465 -3.57 8.52 -28.80
CA GLU A 465 -3.62 9.33 -30.02
C GLU A 465 -2.33 10.15 -30.22
N GLU A 466 -1.78 10.74 -29.15
CA GLU A 466 -0.52 11.49 -29.18
C GLU A 466 0.67 10.59 -29.55
N ILE A 467 0.75 9.37 -28.98
CA ILE A 467 1.81 8.40 -29.32
C ILE A 467 1.66 7.93 -30.79
N GLU A 468 0.44 7.75 -31.27
CA GLU A 468 0.17 7.35 -32.66
C GLU A 468 0.57 8.44 -33.66
N THR A 469 0.14 9.68 -33.40
CA THR A 469 0.38 10.87 -34.23
C THR A 469 1.76 11.49 -34.00
N GLU A 470 2.51 10.98 -33.03
CA GLU A 470 3.81 11.47 -32.58
C GLU A 470 3.78 12.91 -32.04
N THR A 471 2.62 13.39 -31.63
CA THR A 471 2.45 14.73 -31.04
C THR A 471 2.67 14.69 -29.53
N ILE A 472 3.03 15.82 -28.92
CA ILE A 472 3.38 15.89 -27.50
C ILE A 472 2.71 17.11 -26.90
N ASN A 473 1.59 16.91 -26.22
CA ASN A 473 0.89 17.98 -25.52
C ASN A 473 0.45 17.49 -24.13
N ILE A 474 -0.55 16.62 -24.08
CA ILE A 474 -1.04 15.97 -22.86
C ILE A 474 0.06 15.15 -22.19
N LEU A 475 0.84 14.40 -22.98
CA LEU A 475 1.95 13.59 -22.46
C LEU A 475 3.00 14.45 -21.73
N ASN A 476 3.18 15.72 -22.11
CA ASN A 476 4.11 16.62 -21.42
C ASN A 476 3.46 17.43 -20.29
N GLN A 477 2.13 17.63 -20.35
CA GLN A 477 1.39 18.42 -19.37
C GLN A 477 1.03 17.67 -18.08
N TYR A 478 0.77 16.37 -18.17
CA TYR A 478 0.26 15.59 -17.04
C TYR A 478 1.10 14.35 -16.77
N PRO A 479 1.40 14.01 -15.51
CA PRO A 479 2.06 12.76 -15.18
C PRO A 479 1.10 11.57 -15.31
N ILE A 480 1.55 10.48 -15.93
CA ILE A 480 0.80 9.22 -15.98
C ILE A 480 0.80 8.54 -14.60
N ILE A 481 1.94 8.60 -13.91
CA ILE A 481 2.11 8.20 -12.52
C ILE A 481 2.84 9.29 -11.74
N LYS A 482 2.48 9.50 -10.47
CA LYS A 482 3.22 10.39 -9.58
C LYS A 482 4.21 9.55 -8.78
N SER A 483 5.49 9.59 -9.15
CA SER A 483 6.56 8.82 -8.49
C SER A 483 6.63 9.05 -6.97
N GLN A 484 6.35 10.29 -6.52
CA GLN A 484 6.38 10.70 -5.11
C GLN A 484 5.03 10.51 -4.37
N ALA A 485 3.98 10.02 -5.04
CA ALA A 485 2.71 9.72 -4.37
C ALA A 485 2.88 8.57 -3.37
N LYS A 486 1.90 8.44 -2.45
CA LYS A 486 1.79 7.30 -1.55
C LYS A 486 1.63 6.01 -2.37
N ASP A 487 2.12 4.89 -1.87
CA ASP A 487 2.18 3.65 -2.61
C ASP A 487 0.80 3.17 -3.10
N TYR A 488 -0.24 3.21 -2.25
CA TYR A 488 -1.59 2.82 -2.67
C TYR A 488 -2.15 3.70 -3.80
N ILE A 489 -1.81 5.00 -3.83
CA ILE A 489 -2.23 5.91 -4.90
C ILE A 489 -1.47 5.53 -6.17
N ARG A 490 -0.16 5.31 -6.07
CA ARG A 490 0.68 4.93 -7.22
C ARG A 490 0.25 3.59 -7.79
N GLU A 491 -0.02 2.57 -6.97
CA GLU A 491 -0.59 1.28 -7.41
C GLU A 491 -1.92 1.46 -8.13
N SER A 492 -2.79 2.33 -7.60
CA SER A 492 -4.05 2.67 -8.25
C SER A 492 -3.85 3.40 -9.58
N GLN A 493 -2.89 4.32 -9.69
CA GLN A 493 -2.52 5.02 -10.93
C GLN A 493 -1.95 4.05 -11.96
N THR A 494 -1.05 3.15 -11.52
CA THR A 494 -0.48 2.11 -12.38
C THR A 494 -1.58 1.21 -12.93
N ARG A 495 -2.48 0.70 -12.08
CA ARG A 495 -3.57 -0.19 -12.50
C ARG A 495 -4.60 0.48 -13.41
N LEU A 496 -4.94 1.74 -13.16
CA LEU A 496 -6.09 2.41 -13.81
C LEU A 496 -5.71 3.40 -14.91
N ILE A 497 -4.44 3.80 -15.01
CA ILE A 497 -3.95 4.72 -16.05
C ILE A 497 -2.86 4.05 -16.88
N LEU A 498 -1.75 3.65 -16.24
CA LEU A 498 -0.56 3.16 -16.94
C LEU A 498 -0.78 1.79 -17.63
N GLN A 499 -1.31 0.81 -16.89
CA GLN A 499 -1.53 -0.55 -17.39
C GLN A 499 -2.54 -0.60 -18.55
N PRO A 500 -3.67 0.16 -18.53
CA PRO A 500 -4.55 0.27 -19.70
C PRO A 500 -3.87 0.89 -20.92
N ILE A 501 -3.00 1.90 -20.75
CA ILE A 501 -2.21 2.47 -21.86
C ILE A 501 -1.28 1.41 -22.43
N VAL A 502 -0.52 0.72 -21.57
CA VAL A 502 0.40 -0.36 -21.96
C VAL A 502 -0.34 -1.47 -22.70
N GLN A 503 -1.48 -1.94 -22.19
CA GLN A 503 -2.26 -3.00 -22.82
C GLN A 503 -2.79 -2.58 -24.20
N LYS A 504 -3.31 -1.34 -24.33
CA LYS A 504 -3.78 -0.82 -25.63
C LYS A 504 -2.63 -0.67 -26.62
N LEU A 505 -1.45 -0.24 -26.18
CA LEU A 505 -0.25 -0.17 -27.01
C LEU A 505 0.23 -1.56 -27.47
N LEU A 506 0.28 -2.56 -26.57
CA LEU A 506 0.64 -3.94 -26.90
C LEU A 506 -0.36 -4.60 -27.86
N ASN A 507 -1.66 -4.33 -27.69
CA ASN A 507 -2.69 -4.84 -28.58
C ASN A 507 -2.56 -4.26 -30.00
N ARG A 508 -2.14 -2.99 -30.12
CA ARG A 508 -2.03 -2.28 -31.40
C ARG A 508 -0.69 -2.51 -32.10
N TYR A 509 0.40 -2.55 -31.34
CA TYR A 509 1.77 -2.76 -31.83
C TYR A 509 2.27 -4.13 -31.37
N ARG A 510 2.13 -5.14 -32.23
CA ARG A 510 2.58 -6.51 -31.96
C ARG A 510 4.11 -6.70 -32.05
N ILE A 511 4.83 -5.71 -32.61
CA ILE A 511 6.29 -5.74 -32.81
C ILE A 511 6.90 -4.61 -31.97
N SER A 512 7.72 -4.95 -30.97
CA SER A 512 8.38 -3.98 -30.07
C SER A 512 9.24 -2.94 -30.81
N GLY A 513 9.76 -3.28 -31.99
CA GLY A 513 10.60 -2.39 -32.82
C GLY A 513 9.91 -1.12 -33.33
N GLU A 514 8.63 -1.19 -33.75
CA GLU A 514 7.89 -0.01 -34.25
C GLU A 514 7.61 0.98 -33.11
N LEU A 515 7.20 0.46 -31.96
CA LEU A 515 6.94 1.25 -30.77
C LEU A 515 8.22 1.92 -30.24
N ASN A 516 9.35 1.20 -30.28
CA ASN A 516 10.67 1.76 -29.95
C ASN A 516 11.04 2.95 -30.84
N GLN A 517 10.82 2.85 -32.17
CA GLN A 517 11.06 3.96 -33.08
C GLN A 517 10.18 5.16 -32.76
N LYS A 518 8.88 4.96 -32.46
CA LYS A 518 7.99 6.04 -32.07
C LYS A 518 8.45 6.75 -30.80
N PHE A 519 8.83 6.01 -29.76
CA PHE A 519 9.37 6.63 -28.53
C PHE A 519 10.66 7.40 -28.78
N LYS A 520 11.57 6.89 -29.63
CA LYS A 520 12.78 7.62 -30.03
C LYS A 520 12.44 8.94 -30.74
N THR A 521 11.47 8.92 -31.67
CA THR A 521 10.99 10.14 -32.34
C THR A 521 10.38 11.15 -31.37
N LEU A 522 9.59 10.69 -30.39
CA LEU A 522 8.99 11.54 -29.37
C LEU A 522 10.04 12.21 -28.48
N ILE A 523 11.07 11.46 -28.06
CA ILE A 523 12.19 11.99 -27.27
C ILE A 523 12.96 13.07 -28.06
N GLU A 524 13.21 12.85 -29.36
CA GLU A 524 13.86 13.85 -30.19
C GLU A 524 13.01 15.12 -30.37
N ARG A 525 11.67 14.99 -30.47
CA ARG A 525 10.76 16.17 -30.49
C ARG A 525 10.82 16.94 -29.17
N LEU A 526 10.84 16.26 -28.03
CA LEU A 526 11.01 16.91 -26.72
C LEU A 526 12.33 17.68 -26.63
N LYS A 527 13.42 17.13 -27.16
CA LYS A 527 14.74 17.81 -27.16
C LYS A 527 14.78 19.06 -28.04
N GLN A 528 13.98 19.11 -29.10
CA GLN A 528 13.89 20.29 -29.96
C GLN A 528 13.23 21.47 -29.22
N ASP A 529 12.30 21.19 -28.31
CA ASP A 529 11.62 22.20 -27.49
C ASP A 529 12.33 22.39 -26.12
N ARG A 530 13.55 22.94 -26.17
CA ARG A 530 14.46 23.10 -25.01
C ARG A 530 13.93 23.95 -23.86
N HIS A 531 12.79 24.62 -24.02
CA HIS A 531 12.15 25.43 -22.98
C HIS A 531 10.91 24.77 -22.37
N SER A 532 10.50 23.60 -22.86
CA SER A 532 9.34 22.87 -22.37
C SER A 532 9.67 22.03 -21.12
N SER A 533 9.72 22.67 -19.95
CA SER A 533 9.72 21.92 -18.69
C SER A 533 8.38 21.18 -18.54
N GLY A 534 8.42 19.85 -18.37
CA GLY A 534 7.20 19.06 -18.25
C GLY A 534 7.44 17.59 -17.87
N TYR A 535 6.37 16.81 -17.97
CA TYR A 535 6.30 15.41 -17.55
C TYR A 535 6.60 14.41 -18.68
N GLY A 536 6.80 14.87 -19.91
CA GLY A 536 6.87 14.03 -21.10
C GLY A 536 8.01 13.02 -21.06
N GLY A 537 9.21 13.49 -20.72
CA GLY A 537 10.38 12.61 -20.63
C GLY A 537 10.23 11.54 -19.53
N GLY A 538 9.67 11.90 -18.37
CA GLY A 538 9.40 10.95 -17.29
C GLY A 538 8.30 9.94 -17.63
N ASN A 539 7.25 10.38 -18.33
CA ASN A 539 6.15 9.53 -18.78
C ASN A 539 6.61 8.48 -19.80
N ILE A 540 7.42 8.87 -20.79
CA ILE A 540 8.00 7.93 -21.77
C ILE A 540 8.86 6.90 -21.03
N LEU A 541 9.66 7.33 -20.06
CA LEU A 541 10.52 6.44 -19.29
C LEU A 541 9.71 5.42 -18.46
N ASN A 542 8.64 5.87 -17.80
CA ASN A 542 7.72 5.00 -17.07
C ASN A 542 7.03 3.98 -18.00
N LEU A 543 6.59 4.42 -19.19
CA LEU A 543 6.00 3.53 -20.20
C LEU A 543 7.01 2.49 -20.71
N CYS A 544 8.23 2.92 -21.06
CA CYS A 544 9.29 2.03 -21.50
C CYS A 544 9.67 1.00 -20.44
N HIS A 545 9.74 1.42 -19.17
CA HIS A 545 10.00 0.52 -18.06
C HIS A 545 8.90 -0.55 -17.91
N HIS A 546 7.62 -0.17 -17.95
CA HIS A 546 6.50 -1.12 -17.83
C HIS A 546 6.26 -1.99 -19.07
N LEU A 547 6.83 -1.61 -20.22
CA LEU A 547 6.84 -2.41 -21.45
C LEU A 547 8.07 -3.34 -21.54
N ASP A 548 8.93 -3.38 -20.52
CA ASP A 548 10.20 -4.11 -20.48
C ASP A 548 11.11 -3.80 -21.70
N LEU A 549 11.11 -2.55 -22.15
CA LEU A 549 11.97 -2.08 -23.25
C LEU A 549 13.40 -1.80 -22.75
N ASP A 550 14.40 -2.09 -23.58
CA ASP A 550 15.80 -1.79 -23.25
C ASP A 550 16.06 -0.28 -23.29
N LEU A 551 16.21 0.31 -22.11
CA LEU A 551 16.44 1.75 -21.93
C LEU A 551 17.82 2.21 -22.41
N ALA A 552 18.80 1.31 -22.54
CA ALA A 552 20.17 1.63 -22.94
C ALA A 552 20.25 2.24 -24.35
N GLU A 553 19.26 1.98 -25.21
CA GLU A 553 19.19 2.54 -26.56
C GLU A 553 18.62 3.97 -26.62
N TYR A 554 18.23 4.55 -25.48
CA TYR A 554 17.57 5.86 -25.41
C TYR A 554 18.51 6.94 -24.85
N ASP A 555 18.48 8.11 -25.49
CA ASP A 555 19.20 9.29 -25.04
C ASP A 555 18.23 10.31 -24.44
N PHE A 556 18.24 10.46 -23.12
CA PHE A 556 17.39 11.39 -22.38
C PHE A 556 18.13 12.66 -21.91
N SER A 557 19.27 12.97 -22.52
CA SER A 557 20.06 14.16 -22.17
C SER A 557 19.30 15.47 -22.38
N GLN A 558 19.57 16.45 -21.51
CA GLN A 558 19.01 17.82 -21.52
C GLN A 558 17.47 17.88 -21.43
N LEU A 559 16.83 16.84 -20.89
CA LEU A 559 15.37 16.78 -20.73
C LEU A 559 14.94 16.94 -19.26
N THR A 560 13.71 17.40 -19.04
CA THR A 560 13.05 17.30 -17.73
C THR A 560 12.40 15.94 -17.59
N LEU A 561 12.84 15.16 -16.61
CA LEU A 561 12.39 13.77 -16.38
C LEU A 561 11.50 13.66 -15.14
N TRP A 562 10.62 14.64 -14.93
CA TRP A 562 9.77 14.71 -13.74
C TRP A 562 8.83 13.51 -13.62
N GLN A 563 8.61 13.05 -12.39
CA GLN A 563 7.75 11.91 -12.05
C GLN A 563 8.17 10.55 -12.65
N ALA A 564 9.42 10.42 -13.09
CA ALA A 564 9.99 9.12 -13.42
C ALA A 564 10.16 8.25 -12.16
N TYR A 565 9.58 7.04 -12.15
CA TYR A 565 9.72 6.06 -11.09
C TYR A 565 10.74 5.00 -11.52
N LEU A 566 11.95 5.08 -10.97
CA LEU A 566 13.16 4.38 -11.42
C LEU A 566 13.76 3.44 -10.35
N GLN A 567 12.95 3.04 -9.35
CA GLN A 567 13.43 2.14 -8.28
C GLN A 567 13.79 0.75 -8.78
N ASP A 568 13.06 0.25 -9.79
CA ASP A 568 13.25 -1.10 -10.33
C ASP A 568 13.67 -1.06 -11.82
N ALA A 569 13.99 0.12 -12.34
CA ALA A 569 14.38 0.32 -13.73
C ALA A 569 15.85 -0.03 -13.96
N ASN A 570 16.12 -0.82 -15.00
CA ASN A 570 17.48 -1.05 -15.50
C ASN A 570 17.95 0.18 -16.30
N LEU A 571 18.84 0.99 -15.73
CA LEU A 571 19.35 2.21 -16.37
C LEU A 571 20.81 2.10 -16.78
N GLN A 572 21.29 0.90 -17.07
CA GLN A 572 22.63 0.70 -17.57
C GLN A 572 22.84 1.43 -18.89
N ASN A 573 23.96 2.17 -19.01
CA ASN A 573 24.35 2.95 -20.18
C ASN A 573 23.35 4.02 -20.67
N VAL A 574 22.35 4.39 -19.86
CA VAL A 574 21.40 5.46 -20.21
C VAL A 574 22.08 6.83 -20.08
N ASN A 575 21.71 7.78 -20.94
CA ASN A 575 22.25 9.14 -20.90
C ASN A 575 21.26 10.13 -20.26
N PHE A 576 21.58 10.65 -19.08
CA PHE A 576 20.86 11.74 -18.38
C PHE A 576 21.66 13.05 -18.32
N SER A 577 22.68 13.21 -19.16
CA SER A 577 23.54 14.41 -19.09
C SER A 577 22.75 15.70 -19.25
N GLY A 578 22.92 16.62 -18.29
CA GLY A 578 22.24 17.93 -18.23
C GLY A 578 20.73 17.88 -18.01
N SER A 579 20.15 16.73 -17.64
CA SER A 579 18.73 16.57 -17.40
C SER A 579 18.31 17.06 -16.01
N ASP A 580 17.02 17.41 -15.84
CA ASP A 580 16.42 17.75 -14.54
C ASP A 580 15.64 16.55 -13.98
N LEU A 581 16.05 16.10 -12.80
CA LEU A 581 15.55 14.92 -12.10
C LEU A 581 14.90 15.25 -10.74
N SER A 582 14.55 16.53 -10.48
CA SER A 582 14.03 17.03 -9.20
C SER A 582 12.77 16.35 -8.67
N ARG A 583 11.98 15.70 -9.53
CA ARG A 583 10.74 15.02 -9.16
C ARG A 583 10.76 13.52 -9.48
N SER A 584 11.95 12.94 -9.60
CA SER A 584 12.13 11.53 -9.98
C SER A 584 12.58 10.72 -8.78
N VAL A 585 12.16 9.45 -8.72
CA VAL A 585 12.49 8.56 -7.60
C VAL A 585 13.41 7.45 -8.10
N PHE A 586 14.62 7.37 -7.54
CA PHE A 586 15.61 6.34 -7.85
C PHE A 586 15.63 5.23 -6.82
N ALA A 587 16.21 4.11 -7.22
CA ALA A 587 16.55 3.03 -6.32
C ALA A 587 17.60 3.48 -5.31
N LYS A 588 17.56 2.87 -4.14
CA LYS A 588 18.36 3.28 -2.98
C LYS A 588 19.38 2.20 -2.64
N THR A 589 20.54 2.59 -2.11
CA THR A 589 21.44 1.65 -1.45
C THR A 589 20.94 1.42 -0.03
N LEU A 590 20.22 0.33 0.19
CA LEU A 590 19.98 -0.21 1.52
C LEU A 590 20.84 -1.47 1.67
N GLY A 591 21.64 -1.56 2.73
CA GLY A 591 22.44 -2.75 3.03
C GLY A 591 21.60 -3.90 3.63
N ASN A 592 22.20 -5.07 3.82
CA ASN A 592 21.55 -6.23 4.44
C ASN A 592 21.17 -5.93 5.90
N SER A 593 20.02 -6.44 6.36
CA SER A 593 19.47 -6.31 7.73
C SER A 593 19.39 -4.86 8.24
N LEU A 594 18.16 -4.34 8.35
CA LEU A 594 17.92 -2.92 8.61
C LEU A 594 17.34 -2.71 10.01
N THR A 595 18.08 -1.99 10.86
CA THR A 595 17.52 -1.38 12.07
C THR A 595 16.88 -0.05 11.70
N VAL A 596 15.69 0.26 12.25
CA VAL A 596 14.93 1.48 11.95
C VAL A 596 14.58 2.24 13.22
N ALA A 597 14.65 3.57 13.15
CA ALA A 597 14.18 4.48 14.19
C ALA A 597 13.48 5.69 13.57
N LEU A 598 12.39 6.16 14.16
CA LEU A 598 11.66 7.37 13.74
C LEU A 598 11.86 8.48 14.77
N GLY A 599 12.22 9.68 14.31
CA GLY A 599 12.45 10.85 15.16
C GLY A 599 11.32 11.88 15.09
N ASN A 600 11.28 12.79 16.07
CA ASN A 600 10.46 13.99 16.05
C ASN A 600 10.89 14.83 14.83
N ASN A 601 9.94 15.30 14.01
CA ASN A 601 10.14 16.02 12.72
C ASN A 601 10.05 15.16 11.43
N GLY A 602 9.52 13.94 11.50
CA GLY A 602 9.30 13.14 10.28
C GLY A 602 10.60 12.71 9.61
N ILE A 603 11.64 12.46 10.42
CA ILE A 603 12.91 11.89 9.98
C ILE A 603 12.93 10.40 10.34
N LEU A 604 13.32 9.57 9.39
CA LEU A 604 13.54 8.13 9.57
C LEU A 604 15.05 7.87 9.51
N ALA A 605 15.60 7.17 10.48
CA ALA A 605 16.96 6.65 10.44
C ALA A 605 16.94 5.14 10.16
N THR A 606 17.83 4.69 9.29
CA THR A 606 18.03 3.28 8.99
C THR A 606 19.51 2.93 9.10
N GLY A 607 19.85 1.90 9.86
CA GLY A 607 21.22 1.38 9.97
C GLY A 607 21.35 0.07 9.22
N ASP A 608 22.50 -0.17 8.59
CA ASP A 608 22.77 -1.41 7.85
C ASP A 608 23.91 -2.25 8.45
N THR A 609 24.12 -3.43 7.88
CA THR A 609 25.23 -4.33 8.22
C THR A 609 26.61 -3.81 7.85
N GLU A 610 26.70 -2.85 6.93
CA GLU A 610 27.96 -2.22 6.51
C GLU A 610 28.39 -1.08 7.45
N GLY A 611 27.61 -0.77 8.48
CA GLY A 611 27.90 0.32 9.42
C GLY A 611 27.53 1.70 8.89
N LYS A 612 26.70 1.78 7.85
CA LYS A 612 26.14 3.04 7.36
C LYS A 612 24.83 3.32 8.06
N ILE A 613 24.66 4.59 8.44
CA ILE A 613 23.39 5.10 8.94
C ILE A 613 22.87 6.08 7.91
N ILE A 614 21.62 5.88 7.49
CA ILE A 614 20.99 6.66 6.44
C ILE A 614 19.76 7.36 7.02
N LEU A 615 19.67 8.68 6.78
CA LEU A 615 18.56 9.51 7.21
C LEU A 615 17.64 9.85 6.03
N TRP A 616 16.34 9.73 6.27
CA TRP A 616 15.28 9.92 5.27
C TRP A 616 14.21 10.89 5.77
N THR A 617 13.53 11.55 4.84
CA THR A 617 12.24 12.19 5.13
C THR A 617 11.11 11.16 5.07
N VAL A 618 10.21 11.16 6.05
CA VAL A 618 9.01 10.30 6.09
C VAL A 618 8.00 10.78 5.05
N GLU A 619 7.78 12.09 4.97
CA GLU A 619 6.78 12.68 4.07
C GLU A 619 7.11 12.44 2.60
N GLU A 620 8.34 12.69 2.15
CA GLU A 620 8.70 12.58 0.73
C GLU A 620 9.50 11.31 0.39
N GLY A 621 9.95 10.56 1.41
CA GLY A 621 10.81 9.40 1.21
C GLY A 621 12.17 9.77 0.60
N GLN A 622 12.64 11.02 0.76
CA GLN A 622 13.90 11.46 0.17
C GLN A 622 15.08 11.14 1.08
N LEU A 623 16.23 10.88 0.46
CA LEU A 623 17.50 10.71 1.16
C LEU A 623 18.02 12.08 1.61
N LEU A 624 18.13 12.28 2.92
CA LEU A 624 18.69 13.51 3.49
C LEU A 624 20.21 13.41 3.56
N LEU A 625 20.69 12.37 4.27
CA LEU A 625 22.09 12.28 4.65
C LEU A 625 22.53 10.84 4.88
N VAL A 626 23.80 10.56 4.64
CA VAL A 626 24.45 9.29 4.94
C VAL A 626 25.58 9.55 5.93
N CYS A 627 25.45 9.02 7.15
CA CYS A 627 26.50 9.05 8.15
C CYS A 627 27.41 7.84 7.92
N GLN A 628 28.70 8.09 7.74
CA GLN A 628 29.72 7.06 7.55
C GLN A 628 30.76 7.13 8.66
N GLY A 629 31.23 5.98 9.13
CA GLY A 629 32.32 5.90 10.11
C GLY A 629 32.32 4.67 11.00
N GLN A 630 31.24 3.88 11.03
CA GLN A 630 31.24 2.58 11.72
C GLN A 630 31.83 1.50 10.81
N THR A 631 32.48 0.51 11.41
CA THR A 631 33.19 -0.56 10.70
C THR A 631 32.50 -1.91 10.86
N GLY A 632 31.27 -1.94 11.40
CA GLY A 632 30.50 -3.16 11.64
C GLY A 632 29.01 -2.87 11.71
N SER A 633 28.20 -3.94 11.70
CA SER A 633 26.74 -3.87 11.63
C SER A 633 26.15 -2.96 12.70
N VAL A 634 25.23 -2.07 12.29
CA VAL A 634 24.44 -1.26 13.22
C VAL A 634 23.32 -2.11 13.78
N LYS A 635 23.34 -2.38 15.09
CA LYS A 635 22.35 -3.25 15.74
C LYS A 635 21.15 -2.47 16.28
N SER A 636 21.37 -1.23 16.69
CA SER A 636 20.32 -0.42 17.31
C SER A 636 20.55 1.07 17.06
N LEU A 637 19.43 1.77 16.86
CA LEU A 637 19.34 3.21 16.66
C LEU A 637 18.29 3.79 17.61
N SER A 638 18.57 4.96 18.16
CA SER A 638 17.62 5.70 19.01
C SER A 638 17.80 7.20 18.78
N PHE A 639 16.70 7.94 18.70
CA PHE A 639 16.70 9.40 18.68
C PHE A 639 16.52 9.95 20.10
N ASN A 640 17.09 11.13 20.37
CA ASN A 640 16.75 11.88 21.58
C ASN A 640 15.33 12.48 21.48
N SER A 641 14.80 12.97 22.61
CA SER A 641 13.47 13.58 22.72
C SER A 641 13.24 14.71 21.71
N ASP A 642 14.28 15.44 21.34
CA ASP A 642 14.17 16.62 20.47
C ASP A 642 14.44 16.29 18.99
N GLY A 643 14.85 15.06 18.67
CA GLY A 643 15.21 14.62 17.31
C GLY A 643 16.49 15.23 16.75
N THR A 644 17.28 15.92 17.57
CA THR A 644 18.52 16.62 17.17
C THR A 644 19.75 15.71 17.17
N LEU A 645 19.73 14.67 18.02
CA LEU A 645 20.80 13.71 18.21
C LEU A 645 20.30 12.30 17.91
N LEU A 646 21.20 11.48 17.34
CA LEU A 646 20.98 10.07 17.07
C LEU A 646 22.09 9.26 17.73
N ALA A 647 21.73 8.24 18.49
CA ALA A 647 22.67 7.28 19.06
C ALA A 647 22.65 5.97 18.25
N SER A 648 23.81 5.35 18.10
CA SER A 648 23.96 4.06 17.43
C SER A 648 24.80 3.09 18.24
N GLY A 649 24.35 1.83 18.32
CA GLY A 649 25.11 0.69 18.82
C GLY A 649 25.54 -0.21 17.67
N SER A 650 26.79 -0.69 17.70
CA SER A 650 27.38 -1.48 16.62
C SER A 650 28.13 -2.72 17.11
N GLU A 651 28.31 -3.66 16.18
CA GLU A 651 29.21 -4.82 16.28
C GLU A 651 30.68 -4.44 16.47
N ASP A 652 31.07 -3.21 16.12
CA ASP A 652 32.40 -2.66 16.41
C ASP A 652 32.64 -2.37 17.91
N ARG A 653 31.70 -2.77 18.78
CA ARG A 653 31.71 -2.61 20.25
C ARG A 653 31.60 -1.15 20.71
N THR A 654 31.25 -0.24 19.80
CA THR A 654 31.17 1.19 20.11
C THR A 654 29.73 1.68 20.18
N VAL A 655 29.52 2.64 21.07
CA VAL A 655 28.35 3.51 21.08
C VAL A 655 28.77 4.84 20.49
N ARG A 656 28.00 5.36 19.52
CA ARG A 656 28.30 6.64 18.88
C ARG A 656 27.12 7.58 18.92
N LEU A 657 27.44 8.87 19.03
CA LEU A 657 26.47 9.95 19.00
C LEU A 657 26.66 10.76 17.71
N TRP A 658 25.57 11.00 17.00
CA TRP A 658 25.54 11.68 15.71
C TRP A 658 24.66 12.91 15.79
N LYS A 659 25.13 14.00 15.17
CA LYS A 659 24.31 15.19 14.98
C LYS A 659 23.44 15.01 13.73
N VAL A 660 22.12 15.02 13.89
CA VAL A 660 21.16 14.72 12.80
C VAL A 660 21.24 15.74 11.67
N SER A 661 21.52 17.01 11.98
CA SER A 661 21.57 18.08 10.98
C SER A 661 22.80 18.03 10.05
N THR A 662 23.95 17.53 10.54
CA THR A 662 25.22 17.53 9.79
C THR A 662 25.72 16.13 9.46
N GLY A 663 25.22 15.09 10.13
CA GLY A 663 25.72 13.72 9.99
C GLY A 663 27.05 13.45 10.66
N GLU A 664 27.59 14.41 11.42
CA GLU A 664 28.89 14.30 12.05
C GLU A 664 28.80 13.43 13.32
N CYS A 665 29.80 12.58 13.51
CA CYS A 665 29.98 11.83 14.74
C CYS A 665 30.56 12.77 15.80
N LEU A 666 29.78 13.06 16.84
CA LEU A 666 30.18 13.93 17.95
C LEU A 666 31.08 13.16 18.93
N ASN A 667 30.60 12.00 19.40
CA ASN A 667 31.26 11.20 20.41
C ASN A 667 31.32 9.72 20.00
N ARG A 668 32.39 9.04 20.42
CA ARG A 668 32.59 7.59 20.28
C ARG A 668 33.03 7.00 21.62
N TRP A 669 32.24 6.09 22.16
CA TRP A 669 32.50 5.39 23.40
C TRP A 669 32.77 3.92 23.14
N SER A 670 33.80 3.34 23.76
CA SER A 670 34.31 1.99 23.45
C SER A 670 34.56 1.13 24.68
N ASP A 671 33.82 1.34 25.77
CA ASP A 671 34.06 0.61 27.03
C ASP A 671 33.43 -0.80 27.05
N HIS A 672 32.59 -1.13 26.08
CA HIS A 672 32.01 -2.48 25.94
C HIS A 672 33.03 -3.47 25.39
N GLN A 673 32.98 -4.71 25.88
CA GLN A 673 33.89 -5.78 25.44
C GLN A 673 33.25 -6.72 24.40
N GLY A 674 31.97 -6.54 24.11
CA GLY A 674 31.20 -7.28 23.12
C GLY A 674 30.37 -6.36 22.22
N THR A 675 29.59 -6.94 21.32
CA THR A 675 28.67 -6.20 20.43
C THR A 675 27.70 -5.38 21.26
N VAL A 676 27.41 -4.15 20.85
CA VAL A 676 26.34 -3.35 21.46
C VAL A 676 25.04 -3.65 20.72
N ASN A 677 24.16 -4.44 21.33
CA ASN A 677 22.92 -4.91 20.71
C ASN A 677 21.79 -3.88 20.78
N CYS A 678 21.76 -3.06 21.83
CA CYS A 678 20.69 -2.09 22.06
C CYS A 678 21.20 -0.78 22.67
N VAL A 679 20.60 0.33 22.23
CA VAL A 679 20.82 1.68 22.78
C VAL A 679 19.47 2.39 22.96
N GLY A 680 19.36 3.26 23.96
CA GLY A 680 18.15 4.04 24.18
C GLY A 680 18.43 5.32 24.96
N PHE A 681 17.85 6.43 24.52
CA PHE A 681 17.88 7.70 25.27
C PHE A 681 16.89 7.68 26.44
N SER A 682 17.29 8.35 27.51
CA SER A 682 16.38 8.72 28.59
C SER A 682 15.29 9.68 28.08
N PRO A 683 14.09 9.70 28.69
CA PRO A 683 13.00 10.60 28.27
C PRO A 683 13.34 12.09 28.33
N GLN A 684 14.26 12.47 29.23
CA GLN A 684 14.75 13.86 29.38
C GLN A 684 15.87 14.19 28.38
N GLY A 685 16.51 13.19 27.79
CA GLY A 685 17.55 13.37 26.77
C GLY A 685 18.97 13.57 27.30
N ASP A 686 19.19 13.51 28.61
CA ASP A 686 20.50 13.80 29.25
C ASP A 686 21.38 12.54 29.40
N LEU A 687 20.75 11.37 29.55
CA LEU A 687 21.41 10.07 29.70
C LEU A 687 21.12 9.16 28.50
N LEU A 688 22.07 8.28 28.20
CA LEU A 688 21.94 7.18 27.23
C LEU A 688 22.21 5.83 27.90
N ALA A 689 21.37 4.82 27.66
CA ALA A 689 21.65 3.44 28.06
C ALA A 689 22.14 2.61 26.88
N SER A 690 23.07 1.69 27.13
CA SER A 690 23.53 0.68 26.16
C SER A 690 23.62 -0.71 26.78
N GLY A 691 23.23 -1.73 26.03
CA GLY A 691 23.29 -3.13 26.41
C GLY A 691 24.10 -3.94 25.41
N SER A 692 24.92 -4.87 25.90
CA SER A 692 25.92 -5.57 25.09
C SER A 692 25.98 -7.08 25.37
N ASP A 693 26.61 -7.81 24.44
CA ASP A 693 27.02 -9.21 24.62
C ASP A 693 27.93 -9.44 25.85
N ASP A 694 28.56 -8.39 26.37
CA ASP A 694 29.38 -8.46 27.59
C ASP A 694 28.58 -8.60 28.90
N GLN A 695 27.27 -8.86 28.79
CA GLN A 695 26.32 -9.08 29.89
C GLN A 695 26.10 -7.84 30.76
N LYS A 696 26.55 -6.66 30.30
CA LYS A 696 26.46 -5.40 31.05
C LYS A 696 25.53 -4.41 30.37
N ILE A 697 24.81 -3.68 31.21
CA ILE A 697 24.11 -2.45 30.82
C ILE A 697 24.95 -1.27 31.32
N ARG A 698 25.23 -0.30 30.47
CA ARG A 698 25.95 0.92 30.82
C ARG A 698 25.06 2.14 30.60
N ILE A 699 25.16 3.11 31.51
CA ILE A 699 24.53 4.42 31.39
C ILE A 699 25.61 5.45 31.14
N TRP A 700 25.43 6.25 30.11
CA TRP A 700 26.34 7.29 29.65
C TRP A 700 25.70 8.64 29.88
N ASP A 701 26.48 9.56 30.42
CA ASP A 701 26.13 10.98 30.44
C ASP A 701 26.58 11.62 29.13
N ILE A 702 25.66 12.31 28.46
CA ILE A 702 25.86 12.80 27.09
C ILE A 702 26.85 13.97 27.05
N ASP A 703 26.80 14.83 28.07
CA ASP A 703 27.63 16.03 28.16
C ASP A 703 29.09 15.71 28.52
N SER A 704 29.31 14.80 29.47
CA SER A 704 30.64 14.38 29.92
C SER A 704 31.23 13.25 29.08
N GLY A 705 30.38 12.45 28.42
CA GLY A 705 30.78 11.28 27.64
C GLY A 705 31.35 10.14 28.49
N GLN A 706 31.13 10.14 29.80
CA GLN A 706 31.59 9.09 30.72
C GLN A 706 30.45 8.13 31.09
N SER A 707 30.82 6.89 31.41
CA SER A 707 29.86 5.92 31.96
C SER A 707 29.59 6.24 33.44
N VAL A 708 28.34 6.55 33.75
CA VAL A 708 27.85 6.93 35.09
C VAL A 708 27.52 5.70 35.93
N HIS A 709 26.81 4.75 35.33
CA HIS A 709 26.36 3.53 36.00
C HIS A 709 26.62 2.30 35.14
N GLN A 710 26.87 1.17 35.81
CA GLN A 710 27.03 -0.14 35.18
C GLN A 710 26.23 -1.17 35.96
N PHE A 711 25.32 -1.86 35.29
CA PHE A 711 24.52 -2.94 35.86
C PHE A 711 25.07 -4.30 35.40
N ILE A 712 25.13 -5.25 36.33
CA ILE A 712 25.60 -6.62 36.12
C ILE A 712 24.57 -7.55 36.77
N GLY A 713 24.08 -8.54 36.02
CA GLY A 713 23.17 -9.54 36.59
C GLY A 713 22.40 -10.40 35.60
N HIS A 714 22.50 -10.14 34.29
CA HIS A 714 22.13 -11.13 33.26
C HIS A 714 23.25 -12.16 33.10
N THR A 715 22.87 -13.41 32.79
CA THR A 715 23.84 -14.52 32.64
C THR A 715 24.20 -14.83 31.21
N ASP A 716 23.49 -14.22 30.25
CA ASP A 716 23.73 -14.33 28.81
C ASP A 716 23.68 -12.94 28.16
N ARG A 717 23.90 -12.85 26.85
CA ARG A 717 23.89 -11.59 26.10
C ARG A 717 22.55 -10.86 26.22
N LEU A 718 22.61 -9.54 26.20
CA LEU A 718 21.43 -8.68 26.20
C LEU A 718 20.85 -8.56 24.79
N SER A 719 19.54 -8.74 24.65
CA SER A 719 18.83 -8.57 23.39
C SER A 719 18.35 -7.13 23.21
N THR A 720 17.57 -6.62 24.17
CA THR A 720 17.05 -5.23 24.12
C THR A 720 16.98 -4.59 25.49
N LEU A 721 16.89 -3.25 25.49
CA LEU A 721 16.65 -2.44 26.67
C LEU A 721 15.67 -1.31 26.33
N THR A 722 14.92 -0.86 27.33
CA THR A 722 14.02 0.27 27.19
C THR A 722 13.94 1.08 28.49
N TRP A 723 13.74 2.39 28.36
CA TRP A 723 13.60 3.29 29.50
C TRP A 723 12.14 3.36 29.95
N SER A 724 11.94 3.44 31.26
CA SER A 724 10.65 3.83 31.81
C SER A 724 10.30 5.28 31.43
N PRO A 725 9.01 5.63 31.27
CA PRO A 725 8.60 6.98 30.87
C PRO A 725 9.00 8.09 31.86
N ASN A 726 9.13 7.77 33.15
CA ASN A 726 9.62 8.68 34.18
C ASN A 726 11.16 8.78 34.21
N GLY A 727 11.87 7.90 33.49
CA GLY A 727 13.33 7.88 33.42
C GLY A 727 14.02 7.39 34.69
N GLU A 728 13.30 6.77 35.63
CA GLU A 728 13.84 6.28 36.91
C GLU A 728 14.28 4.81 36.83
N GLN A 729 13.68 4.05 35.92
CA GLN A 729 13.89 2.60 35.75
C GLN A 729 14.22 2.21 34.31
N ILE A 730 14.84 1.05 34.14
CA ILE A 730 15.19 0.44 32.85
C ILE A 730 14.73 -1.01 32.85
N ALA A 731 14.08 -1.46 31.77
CA ALA A 731 13.78 -2.86 31.55
C ALA A 731 14.74 -3.43 30.50
N SER A 732 15.21 -4.65 30.73
CA SER A 732 16.11 -5.35 29.82
C SER A 732 15.68 -6.80 29.61
N THR A 733 15.93 -7.30 28.42
CA THR A 733 15.80 -8.72 28.08
C THR A 733 17.14 -9.33 27.75
N SER A 734 17.27 -10.61 28.07
CA SER A 734 18.44 -11.41 27.71
C SER A 734 18.01 -12.78 27.20
N GLU A 735 18.94 -13.42 26.49
CA GLU A 735 18.80 -14.82 26.07
C GLU A 735 18.84 -15.80 27.25
N ASP A 736 19.13 -15.32 28.47
CA ASP A 736 18.94 -16.05 29.73
C ASP A 736 17.48 -16.34 30.09
N GLN A 737 16.54 -16.05 29.17
CA GLN A 737 15.09 -16.25 29.30
C GLN A 737 14.42 -15.35 30.35
N THR A 738 15.14 -14.34 30.87
CA THR A 738 14.59 -13.40 31.85
C THR A 738 14.34 -12.00 31.27
N VAL A 739 13.33 -11.34 31.84
CA VAL A 739 13.17 -9.89 31.76
C VAL A 739 13.58 -9.33 33.12
N LYS A 740 14.41 -8.28 33.16
CA LYS A 740 14.82 -7.63 34.41
C LYS A 740 14.44 -6.15 34.41
N LEU A 741 14.02 -5.68 35.57
CA LEU A 741 13.75 -4.27 35.85
C LEU A 741 14.85 -3.74 36.76
N TRP A 742 15.45 -2.62 36.39
CA TRP A 742 16.56 -1.97 37.08
C TRP A 742 16.16 -0.59 37.53
N ASP A 743 16.58 -0.21 38.73
CA ASP A 743 16.42 1.14 39.25
C ASP A 743 17.73 1.91 39.11
N ILE A 744 17.64 3.12 38.56
CA ILE A 744 18.82 3.92 38.19
C ILE A 744 19.45 4.58 39.42
N GLN A 745 18.63 5.08 40.34
CA GLN A 745 19.14 5.78 41.53
C GLN A 745 19.92 4.83 42.45
N THR A 746 19.43 3.59 42.60
CA THR A 746 20.03 2.58 43.47
C THR A 746 21.03 1.69 42.75
N ALA A 747 21.07 1.70 41.42
CA ALA A 747 21.87 0.81 40.59
C ALA A 747 21.60 -0.69 40.83
N THR A 748 20.38 -1.07 41.22
CA THR A 748 20.01 -2.46 41.57
C THR A 748 18.87 -3.04 40.72
N CYS A 749 18.77 -4.37 40.65
CA CYS A 749 17.65 -5.06 40.02
C CYS A 749 16.45 -5.09 40.98
N VAL A 750 15.34 -4.50 40.56
CA VAL A 750 14.08 -4.42 41.32
C VAL A 750 13.28 -5.71 41.18
N HIS A 751 13.09 -6.17 39.95
CA HIS A 751 12.31 -7.38 39.64
C HIS A 751 12.98 -8.20 38.53
N THR A 752 12.87 -9.53 38.64
CA THR A 752 13.18 -10.48 37.56
C THR A 752 11.91 -11.26 37.26
N PHE A 753 11.47 -11.21 36.00
CA PHE A 753 10.27 -11.89 35.52
C PHE A 753 10.67 -13.25 34.94
N TYR A 754 9.94 -14.29 35.35
CA TYR A 754 10.11 -15.68 34.92
C TYR A 754 8.80 -16.17 34.32
N GLY A 755 8.85 -16.85 33.17
CA GLY A 755 7.65 -17.33 32.48
C GLY A 755 7.76 -17.43 30.95
N ASN A 756 8.90 -17.07 30.38
CA ASN A 756 9.19 -17.30 28.97
C ASN A 756 9.99 -18.61 28.88
N GLU A 757 9.42 -19.67 28.30
CA GLU A 757 10.09 -20.98 28.15
C GLU A 757 11.11 -20.99 26.99
N ALA A 758 11.24 -19.88 26.27
CA ALA A 758 12.09 -19.73 25.09
C ALA A 758 12.80 -18.34 25.03
N TRP A 759 13.53 -18.08 23.94
CA TRP A 759 14.33 -16.85 23.77
C TRP A 759 13.46 -15.58 23.76
N ASN A 760 13.96 -14.53 24.43
CA ASN A 760 13.35 -13.21 24.49
C ASN A 760 14.07 -12.23 23.57
N TRP A 761 13.35 -11.70 22.57
CA TRP A 761 13.96 -10.81 21.60
C TRP A 761 13.75 -9.33 21.87
N ALA A 762 12.59 -8.90 22.38
CA ALA A 762 12.34 -7.48 22.62
C ALA A 762 11.55 -7.22 23.91
N VAL A 763 11.81 -6.05 24.52
CA VAL A 763 11.04 -5.49 25.63
C VAL A 763 10.73 -4.01 25.41
N THR A 764 9.53 -3.59 25.79
CA THR A 764 9.11 -2.19 25.71
C THR A 764 8.21 -1.81 26.90
N PHE A 765 8.29 -0.55 27.35
CA PHE A 765 7.41 0.04 28.36
C PHE A 765 6.24 0.74 27.69
N VAL A 766 5.08 0.72 28.36
CA VAL A 766 3.98 1.61 27.99
C VAL A 766 4.41 3.07 28.12
N ALA A 767 4.34 3.81 27.01
CA ALA A 767 4.59 5.25 26.98
C ALA A 767 3.52 6.01 27.79
N SER A 768 3.90 7.09 28.47
CA SER A 768 2.98 7.81 29.36
C SER A 768 1.96 8.64 28.58
N GLY A 769 0.75 8.11 28.43
CA GLY A 769 -0.42 8.83 27.93
C GLY A 769 -1.71 8.41 28.65
N LEU A 770 -2.23 9.29 29.52
CA LEU A 770 -3.65 9.38 29.91
C LEU A 770 -4.36 8.16 30.51
N THR A 771 -3.68 7.14 31.04
CA THR A 771 -4.33 6.19 31.97
C THR A 771 -4.26 6.74 33.40
N PRO A 772 -5.38 7.21 33.99
CA PRO A 772 -5.39 7.60 35.39
C PRO A 772 -5.39 6.31 36.22
N GLY A 773 -4.20 5.89 36.63
CA GLY A 773 -4.01 4.75 37.52
C GLY A 773 -2.81 3.89 37.14
N LYS A 774 -1.64 4.19 37.74
CA LYS A 774 -0.59 3.28 38.26
C LYS A 774 -0.35 1.88 37.65
N ILE A 775 -0.67 1.58 36.39
CA ILE A 775 -0.28 0.30 35.78
C ILE A 775 0.94 0.55 34.88
N HIS A 776 2.12 0.31 35.44
CA HIS A 776 3.36 0.27 34.66
C HIS A 776 3.41 -1.10 33.97
N LEU A 777 3.13 -1.15 32.67
CA LEU A 777 3.15 -2.39 31.91
C LEU A 777 4.43 -2.52 31.09
N ILE A 778 4.95 -3.75 31.02
CA ILE A 778 6.10 -4.15 30.22
C ILE A 778 5.63 -5.21 29.22
N ALA A 779 5.86 -5.02 27.93
CA ALA A 779 5.63 -6.08 26.94
C ALA A 779 6.93 -6.77 26.58
N SER A 780 6.92 -8.10 26.46
CA SER A 780 8.04 -8.91 25.99
C SER A 780 7.62 -9.85 24.85
N SER A 781 8.46 -9.97 23.83
CA SER A 781 8.27 -10.95 22.74
C SER A 781 9.10 -12.21 22.95
N THR A 782 8.55 -13.36 22.55
CA THR A 782 9.17 -14.68 22.70
C THR A 782 9.16 -15.47 21.39
N GLN A 783 9.97 -16.53 21.34
CA GLN A 783 9.99 -17.54 20.26
C GLN A 783 8.69 -18.31 20.10
N GLU A 784 7.82 -18.29 21.10
CA GLU A 784 6.62 -19.11 21.13
C GLU A 784 5.44 -18.48 20.38
N LYS A 785 5.72 -17.56 19.46
CA LYS A 785 4.71 -16.87 18.62
C LYS A 785 3.76 -15.98 19.44
N THR A 786 4.12 -15.71 20.70
CA THR A 786 3.31 -14.96 21.66
C THR A 786 3.99 -13.65 22.08
N VAL A 787 3.16 -12.74 22.60
CA VAL A 787 3.62 -11.53 23.26
C VAL A 787 3.06 -11.51 24.68
N HIS A 788 3.94 -11.40 25.67
CA HIS A 788 3.54 -11.33 27.08
C HIS A 788 3.53 -9.88 27.56
N LEU A 789 2.53 -9.55 28.37
CA LEU A 789 2.36 -8.25 29.01
C LEU A 789 2.47 -8.46 30.52
N TRP A 790 3.39 -7.76 31.17
CA TRP A 790 3.74 -7.87 32.59
C TRP A 790 3.38 -6.60 33.33
N ASP A 791 2.96 -6.72 34.57
CA ASP A 791 2.82 -5.59 35.49
C ASP A 791 4.14 -5.37 36.24
N ALA A 792 4.75 -4.21 36.06
CA ALA A 792 6.06 -3.86 36.60
C ALA A 792 6.06 -3.65 38.13
N ASN A 793 4.90 -3.38 38.74
CA ASN A 793 4.78 -3.21 40.18
C ASN A 793 4.63 -4.56 40.90
N THR A 794 3.93 -5.51 40.27
CA THR A 794 3.58 -6.79 40.92
C THR A 794 4.45 -7.95 40.47
N GLY A 795 5.13 -7.86 39.32
CA GLY A 795 5.91 -8.98 38.79
C GLY A 795 5.09 -10.00 38.01
N ASN A 796 3.77 -9.85 37.93
CA ASN A 796 2.87 -10.86 37.36
C ASN A 796 2.56 -10.63 35.88
N SER A 797 2.31 -11.72 35.15
CA SER A 797 1.78 -11.66 33.78
C SER A 797 0.34 -11.17 33.79
N PHE A 798 0.07 -10.07 33.08
CA PHE A 798 -1.23 -9.45 32.92
C PHE A 798 -2.02 -10.08 31.77
N HIS A 799 -1.40 -10.23 30.59
CA HIS A 799 -2.03 -10.82 29.39
C HIS A 799 -1.00 -11.47 28.45
N THR A 800 -1.43 -12.48 27.70
CA THR A 800 -0.67 -13.10 26.60
C THR A 800 -1.44 -12.92 25.31
N PHE A 801 -0.80 -12.31 24.30
CA PHE A 801 -1.35 -12.16 22.96
C PHE A 801 -0.94 -13.35 22.10
N GLU A 802 -1.93 -14.08 21.58
CA GLU A 802 -1.74 -15.23 20.68
C GLU A 802 -2.37 -14.90 19.32
N GLY A 803 -1.63 -15.18 18.23
CA GLY A 803 -2.16 -14.99 16.88
C GLY A 803 -1.13 -14.89 15.75
N HIS A 804 0.16 -14.76 16.05
CA HIS A 804 1.22 -14.93 15.06
C HIS A 804 1.41 -16.41 14.70
N GLN A 805 1.84 -16.67 13.46
CA GLN A 805 2.07 -18.04 12.97
C GLN A 805 3.51 -18.50 13.17
N ASP A 806 4.42 -17.59 13.50
CA ASP A 806 5.84 -17.85 13.72
C ASP A 806 6.42 -16.91 14.81
N SER A 807 7.72 -17.03 15.07
CA SER A 807 8.48 -16.31 16.08
C SER A 807 8.25 -14.80 16.04
N VAL A 808 8.14 -14.15 17.20
CA VAL A 808 7.91 -12.69 17.29
C VAL A 808 9.22 -12.00 17.66
N TRP A 809 9.79 -11.23 16.73
CA TRP A 809 11.09 -10.60 16.94
C TRP A 809 11.00 -9.34 17.78
N ILE A 810 10.09 -8.43 17.45
CA ILE A 810 10.07 -7.09 18.06
C ILE A 810 8.66 -6.71 18.48
N VAL A 811 8.59 -6.02 19.62
CA VAL A 811 7.38 -5.40 20.16
C VAL A 811 7.65 -3.94 20.51
N VAL A 812 6.73 -3.05 20.12
CA VAL A 812 6.84 -1.61 20.39
C VAL A 812 5.46 -1.05 20.75
N PHE A 813 5.37 -0.26 21.80
CA PHE A 813 4.15 0.48 22.14
C PHE A 813 3.98 1.74 21.31
N SER A 814 2.74 2.13 21.04
CA SER A 814 2.44 3.47 20.55
C SER A 814 2.75 4.52 21.63
N PRO A 815 3.10 5.77 21.25
CA PRO A 815 3.40 6.83 22.20
C PRO A 815 2.26 7.19 23.18
N ASP A 816 1.02 6.94 22.77
CA ASP A 816 -0.17 7.14 23.62
C ASP A 816 -0.41 5.98 24.61
N GLY A 817 0.30 4.86 24.47
CA GLY A 817 0.16 3.68 25.32
C GLY A 817 -1.16 2.92 25.15
N GLU A 818 -1.89 3.12 24.04
CA GLU A 818 -3.15 2.40 23.77
C GLU A 818 -2.97 1.19 22.85
N LEU A 819 -1.95 1.21 21.99
CA LEU A 819 -1.66 0.18 20.98
C LEU A 819 -0.30 -0.47 21.21
N LEU A 820 -0.21 -1.75 20.89
CA LEU A 820 1.04 -2.52 20.85
C LEU A 820 1.24 -3.07 19.43
N ALA A 821 2.38 -2.80 18.82
CA ALA A 821 2.77 -3.42 17.55
C ALA A 821 3.70 -4.61 17.80
N SER A 822 3.51 -5.71 17.07
CA SER A 822 4.40 -6.88 17.08
C SER A 822 4.76 -7.31 15.66
N SER A 823 6.04 -7.61 15.43
CA SER A 823 6.54 -8.17 14.16
C SER A 823 6.93 -9.63 14.29
N SER A 824 6.69 -10.41 13.24
CA SER A 824 6.99 -11.85 13.22
C SER A 824 7.67 -12.31 11.93
N ASP A 825 8.26 -13.50 11.99
CA ASP A 825 8.75 -14.26 10.83
C ASP A 825 7.63 -14.67 9.87
N ASP A 826 6.37 -14.63 10.29
CA ASP A 826 5.20 -14.89 9.44
C ASP A 826 4.94 -13.80 8.38
N GLN A 827 5.85 -12.84 8.23
CA GLN A 827 5.76 -11.71 7.30
C GLN A 827 4.57 -10.78 7.60
N THR A 828 4.11 -10.74 8.85
CA THR A 828 3.04 -9.85 9.28
C THR A 828 3.47 -8.97 10.45
N VAL A 829 2.84 -7.81 10.53
CA VAL A 829 2.88 -6.94 11.71
C VAL A 829 1.48 -6.81 12.26
N LYS A 830 1.29 -7.08 13.55
CA LYS A 830 -0.02 -7.00 14.21
C LYS A 830 -0.08 -5.81 15.15
N LEU A 831 -1.23 -5.13 15.14
CA LEU A 831 -1.56 -4.06 16.06
C LEU A 831 -2.61 -4.55 17.06
N TRP A 832 -2.25 -4.54 18.34
CA TRP A 832 -3.06 -5.03 19.45
C TRP A 832 -3.58 -3.87 20.28
N ASN A 833 -4.82 -4.00 20.76
CA ASN A 833 -5.34 -3.09 21.77
C ASN A 833 -5.01 -3.63 23.17
N ILE A 834 -4.36 -2.81 23.98
CA ILE A 834 -3.82 -3.25 25.29
C ILE A 834 -4.93 -3.51 26.30
N ARG A 835 -6.00 -2.70 26.28
CA ARG A 835 -7.12 -2.85 27.24
C ARG A 835 -7.96 -4.08 26.97
N THR A 836 -8.09 -4.48 25.70
CA THR A 836 -9.00 -5.57 25.30
C THR A 836 -8.29 -6.88 24.97
N GLY A 837 -6.97 -6.87 24.76
CA GLY A 837 -6.23 -8.08 24.39
C GLY A 837 -6.39 -8.49 22.91
N MET A 838 -7.18 -7.76 22.12
CA MET A 838 -7.56 -8.18 20.75
C MET A 838 -6.65 -7.56 19.69
N CYS A 839 -6.37 -8.34 18.63
CA CYS A 839 -5.76 -7.86 17.40
C CYS A 839 -6.74 -6.94 16.67
N LEU A 840 -6.41 -5.65 16.56
CA LEU A 840 -7.19 -4.68 15.80
C LEU A 840 -6.93 -4.82 14.30
N LYS A 841 -5.66 -4.97 13.92
CA LYS A 841 -5.24 -5.03 12.51
C LYS A 841 -4.03 -5.94 12.32
N THR A 842 -4.00 -6.59 11.17
CA THR A 842 -2.82 -7.31 10.65
C THR A 842 -2.37 -6.61 9.38
N LEU A 843 -1.18 -6.03 9.40
CA LEU A 843 -0.51 -5.44 8.25
C LEU A 843 0.12 -6.58 7.44
N THR A 844 -0.28 -6.71 6.18
CA THR A 844 0.13 -7.76 5.24
C THR A 844 0.70 -7.13 3.96
N GLY A 845 1.49 -7.87 3.18
CA GLY A 845 2.18 -7.35 1.98
C GLY A 845 3.67 -7.04 2.19
N LEU A 846 4.25 -7.59 3.26
CA LEU A 846 5.69 -7.63 3.49
C LEU A 846 6.25 -8.85 2.73
N GLU A 847 7.38 -8.68 2.05
CA GLU A 847 7.95 -9.73 1.20
C GLU A 847 8.85 -10.71 1.98
N SER A 848 9.17 -10.39 3.25
CA SER A 848 10.09 -11.15 4.10
C SER A 848 9.98 -10.74 5.57
N GLN A 849 10.73 -11.43 6.41
CA GLN A 849 10.76 -11.31 7.87
C GLN A 849 11.08 -9.87 8.30
N VAL A 850 10.34 -9.38 9.28
CA VAL A 850 10.50 -8.01 9.81
C VAL A 850 11.39 -8.03 11.03
N CYS A 851 12.59 -7.49 10.86
CA CYS A 851 13.65 -7.46 11.87
C CYS A 851 13.73 -6.14 12.62
N SER A 852 12.93 -5.12 12.28
CA SER A 852 12.87 -3.86 13.01
C SER A 852 11.50 -3.18 12.92
N LEU A 853 11.04 -2.61 14.03
CA LEU A 853 9.81 -1.81 14.12
C LEU A 853 10.07 -0.49 14.84
N ALA A 854 9.43 0.59 14.40
CA ALA A 854 9.43 1.86 15.12
C ALA A 854 8.12 2.64 14.89
N PHE A 855 7.51 3.14 15.96
CA PHE A 855 6.42 4.12 15.85
C PHE A 855 6.98 5.52 15.66
N SER A 856 6.23 6.32 14.91
CA SER A 856 6.40 7.77 14.93
C SER A 856 5.99 8.34 16.30
N PRO A 857 6.60 9.45 16.72
CA PRO A 857 6.30 10.09 18.01
C PRO A 857 4.86 10.59 18.16
N ASP A 858 4.17 10.85 17.05
CA ASP A 858 2.75 11.22 17.03
C ASP A 858 1.81 10.00 17.03
N GLY A 859 2.36 8.78 16.92
CA GLY A 859 1.62 7.52 16.89
C GLY A 859 0.87 7.25 15.58
N GLN A 860 0.99 8.11 14.55
CA GLN A 860 0.19 8.00 13.32
C GLN A 860 0.83 7.09 12.27
N THR A 861 2.17 7.04 12.25
CA THR A 861 2.96 6.26 11.30
C THR A 861 3.75 5.13 11.99
N LEU A 862 3.85 3.98 11.35
CA LEU A 862 4.69 2.85 11.77
C LEU A 862 5.71 2.51 10.68
N ALA A 863 6.99 2.41 11.04
CA ALA A 863 8.06 1.95 10.16
C ALA A 863 8.41 0.48 10.41
N THR A 864 8.60 -0.27 9.33
CA THR A 864 8.98 -1.69 9.35
C THR A 864 10.24 -1.90 8.52
N GLY A 865 11.31 -2.44 9.11
CA GLY A 865 12.53 -2.86 8.40
C GLY A 865 12.55 -4.37 8.19
N SER A 866 12.75 -4.84 6.96
CA SER A 866 12.83 -6.26 6.61
C SER A 866 14.25 -6.72 6.29
N VAL A 867 14.47 -8.03 6.38
CA VAL A 867 15.75 -8.68 6.03
C VAL A 867 16.12 -8.43 4.57
N ASP A 868 15.13 -8.36 3.68
CA ASP A 868 15.34 -8.18 2.25
C ASP A 868 15.62 -6.72 1.84
N ARG A 869 16.19 -5.91 2.74
CA ARG A 869 16.59 -4.52 2.45
C ARG A 869 15.40 -3.63 2.05
N ILE A 870 14.20 -3.90 2.57
CA ILE A 870 13.03 -3.04 2.39
C ILE A 870 12.69 -2.34 3.70
N VAL A 871 12.43 -1.04 3.61
CA VAL A 871 11.72 -0.31 4.67
C VAL A 871 10.35 0.09 4.16
N GLN A 872 9.30 -0.25 4.91
CA GLN A 872 7.94 0.18 4.61
C GLN A 872 7.42 1.10 5.71
N LEU A 873 6.62 2.08 5.31
CA LEU A 873 5.92 3.01 6.20
C LEU A 873 4.43 2.75 6.10
N TRP A 874 3.75 2.70 7.24
CA TRP A 874 2.34 2.36 7.38
C TRP A 874 1.61 3.44 8.14
N ASP A 875 0.37 3.72 7.71
CA ASP A 875 -0.56 4.54 8.48
C ASP A 875 -1.28 3.64 9.50
N VAL A 876 -1.23 4.02 10.77
CA VAL A 876 -1.75 3.21 11.88
C VAL A 876 -3.29 3.20 11.88
N GLN A 877 -3.92 4.33 11.55
CA GLN A 877 -5.39 4.48 11.58
C GLN A 877 -6.09 3.71 10.46
N THR A 878 -5.52 3.71 9.26
CA THR A 878 -6.06 3.08 8.06
C THR A 878 -5.48 1.68 7.85
N GLY A 879 -4.26 1.42 8.31
CA GLY A 879 -3.52 0.17 8.06
C GLY A 879 -2.99 0.09 6.62
N GLN A 880 -3.00 1.20 5.88
CA GLN A 880 -2.53 1.25 4.51
C GLN A 880 -1.04 1.56 4.45
N ARG A 881 -0.38 0.99 3.44
CA ARG A 881 1.03 1.25 3.14
C ARG A 881 1.18 2.64 2.55
N LEU A 882 1.91 3.50 3.27
CA LEU A 882 2.21 4.85 2.83
C LEU A 882 3.34 4.85 1.80
N ARG A 883 4.45 4.18 2.10
CA ARG A 883 5.66 4.20 1.26
C ARG A 883 6.51 2.94 1.39
N THR A 884 7.33 2.71 0.37
CA THR A 884 8.34 1.66 0.30
C THR A 884 9.67 2.20 -0.15
N LEU A 885 10.69 1.85 0.61
CA LEU A 885 12.08 2.06 0.25
C LEU A 885 12.68 0.69 -0.06
N ARG A 886 12.92 0.40 -1.34
CA ARG A 886 13.60 -0.83 -1.77
C ARG A 886 15.09 -0.57 -1.99
N GLY A 887 15.91 -1.46 -1.46
CA GLY A 887 17.34 -1.55 -1.74
C GLY A 887 17.63 -2.38 -2.98
N HIS A 888 18.77 -2.14 -3.63
CA HIS A 888 19.26 -3.07 -4.64
C HIS A 888 19.61 -4.42 -4.03
N ARG A 889 19.02 -5.46 -4.63
CA ARG A 889 19.31 -6.86 -4.38
C ARG A 889 20.15 -7.34 -5.56
N HIS A 890 21.16 -8.17 -5.32
CA HIS A 890 21.44 -9.39 -6.08
C HIS A 890 22.82 -9.92 -5.68
N GLN A 891 22.86 -11.16 -5.20
CA GLN A 891 24.05 -11.91 -4.82
C GLN A 891 24.38 -12.97 -5.89
N VAL A 892 25.68 -13.16 -6.11
CA VAL A 892 26.22 -14.16 -7.05
C VAL A 892 26.52 -15.45 -6.30
N TRP A 893 25.99 -16.58 -6.77
CA TRP A 893 26.06 -17.88 -6.09
C TRP A 893 26.95 -18.91 -6.77
N SER A 894 27.21 -18.79 -8.09
CA SER A 894 28.11 -19.68 -8.83
C SER A 894 28.79 -18.93 -9.97
N PHE A 895 30.05 -19.23 -10.25
CA PHE A 895 30.73 -18.74 -11.46
C PHE A 895 31.71 -19.78 -11.99
N VAL A 896 31.91 -19.80 -13.30
CA VAL A 896 32.82 -20.73 -13.98
C VAL A 896 33.48 -20.05 -15.18
N VAL A 897 34.78 -20.28 -15.34
CA VAL A 897 35.55 -19.81 -16.51
C VAL A 897 35.49 -20.88 -17.59
N SER A 898 35.34 -20.47 -18.85
CA SER A 898 35.36 -21.39 -19.98
C SER A 898 36.73 -22.07 -20.14
N PRO A 899 36.78 -23.28 -20.73
CA PRO A 899 38.04 -24.01 -20.91
C PRO A 899 39.10 -23.24 -21.71
N ASP A 900 38.68 -22.34 -22.60
CA ASP A 900 39.57 -21.47 -23.39
C ASP A 900 40.06 -20.22 -22.62
N GLY A 901 39.58 -20.00 -21.39
CA GLY A 901 39.92 -18.87 -20.54
C GLY A 901 39.35 -17.52 -20.98
N ARG A 902 38.51 -17.48 -22.03
CA ARG A 902 38.04 -16.22 -22.64
C ARG A 902 36.68 -15.77 -22.14
N ARG A 903 35.83 -16.69 -21.66
CA ARG A 903 34.46 -16.41 -21.21
C ARG A 903 34.27 -16.81 -19.74
N LEU A 904 33.34 -16.14 -19.07
CA LEU A 904 32.96 -16.40 -17.68
C LEU A 904 31.43 -16.46 -17.57
N ALA A 905 30.88 -17.56 -17.07
CA ALA A 905 29.45 -17.69 -16.81
C ALA A 905 29.18 -17.52 -15.30
N ILE A 906 28.11 -16.81 -14.96
CA ILE A 906 27.75 -16.42 -13.59
C ILE A 906 26.27 -16.72 -13.34
N GLY A 907 25.96 -17.45 -12.27
CA GLY A 907 24.61 -17.65 -11.73
C GLY A 907 24.34 -16.75 -10.52
N SER A 908 23.17 -16.11 -10.50
CA SER A 908 22.77 -15.13 -9.49
C SER A 908 21.39 -15.46 -8.89
N ASP A 909 21.09 -14.84 -7.76
CA ASP A 909 19.75 -14.84 -7.12
C ASP A 909 18.67 -14.07 -7.90
N ASP A 910 19.01 -13.41 -9.01
CA ASP A 910 18.07 -12.70 -9.90
C ASP A 910 17.44 -13.62 -10.97
N ASN A 911 17.61 -14.93 -10.79
CA ASN A 911 17.17 -16.00 -11.66
C ASN A 911 17.82 -15.97 -13.06
N LYS A 912 18.84 -15.14 -13.27
CA LYS A 912 19.54 -15.02 -14.56
C LYS A 912 20.93 -15.63 -14.48
N VAL A 913 21.35 -16.16 -15.63
CA VAL A 913 22.75 -16.53 -15.86
C VAL A 913 23.36 -15.50 -16.81
N ARG A 914 24.52 -14.98 -16.47
CA ARG A 914 25.23 -13.96 -17.27
C ARG A 914 26.52 -14.54 -17.82
N LEU A 915 26.78 -14.31 -19.10
CA LEU A 915 28.02 -14.66 -19.77
C LEU A 915 28.85 -13.41 -19.99
N TRP A 916 30.13 -13.45 -19.62
CA TRP A 916 31.07 -12.35 -19.66
C TRP A 916 32.29 -12.70 -20.49
N ASP A 917 32.92 -11.68 -21.06
CA ASP A 917 34.24 -11.79 -21.68
C ASP A 917 35.33 -11.40 -20.66
N VAL A 918 36.29 -12.29 -20.42
CA VAL A 918 37.33 -12.12 -19.39
C VAL A 918 38.29 -10.97 -19.77
N GLY A 919 38.66 -10.88 -21.04
CA GLY A 919 39.62 -9.88 -21.55
C GLY A 919 39.08 -8.45 -21.47
N THR A 920 37.86 -8.23 -21.97
CA THR A 920 37.22 -6.92 -22.02
C THR A 920 36.45 -6.58 -20.74
N GLY A 921 35.98 -7.58 -19.99
CA GLY A 921 35.18 -7.39 -18.76
C GLY A 921 33.77 -6.89 -19.05
N ARG A 922 33.24 -7.13 -20.26
CA ARG A 922 31.87 -6.79 -20.63
C ARG A 922 30.98 -8.02 -20.52
N CYS A 923 29.74 -7.81 -20.07
CA CYS A 923 28.69 -8.82 -20.17
C CYS A 923 28.38 -9.04 -21.66
N LEU A 924 28.61 -10.27 -22.14
CA LEU A 924 28.32 -10.68 -23.52
C LEU A 924 26.83 -10.95 -23.70
N LYS A 925 26.21 -11.69 -22.77
CA LYS A 925 24.81 -12.17 -22.87
C LYS A 925 24.14 -12.39 -21.52
N HIS A 926 22.82 -12.23 -21.51
CA HIS A 926 21.91 -12.68 -20.45
C HIS A 926 21.17 -13.94 -20.91
N LEU A 927 21.09 -14.95 -20.05
CA LEU A 927 20.39 -16.21 -20.28
C LEU A 927 19.15 -16.25 -19.36
N PRO A 928 17.99 -15.75 -19.82
CA PRO A 928 16.75 -15.78 -19.06
C PRO A 928 16.07 -17.15 -19.18
N GLY A 929 15.56 -17.69 -18.07
CA GLY A 929 14.70 -18.88 -18.13
C GLY A 929 14.59 -19.73 -16.87
N HIS A 930 15.43 -19.51 -15.85
CA HIS A 930 15.20 -20.07 -14.52
C HIS A 930 14.14 -19.26 -13.77
N LEU A 931 13.38 -19.93 -12.89
CA LEU A 931 12.29 -19.31 -12.11
C LEU A 931 12.70 -18.98 -10.67
N ASP A 932 13.86 -19.46 -10.24
CA ASP A 932 14.41 -19.27 -8.89
C ASP A 932 15.95 -19.22 -8.93
N TRP A 933 16.61 -19.06 -7.79
CA TRP A 933 18.06 -18.84 -7.66
C TRP A 933 18.88 -19.84 -8.44
N VAL A 934 19.85 -19.34 -9.23
CA VAL A 934 20.80 -20.21 -9.94
C VAL A 934 22.00 -20.48 -9.05
N TRP A 935 22.05 -21.69 -8.51
CA TRP A 935 23.01 -22.06 -7.47
C TRP A 935 24.31 -22.67 -8.01
N SER A 936 24.28 -23.33 -9.18
CA SER A 936 25.46 -23.96 -9.77
C SER A 936 25.51 -23.73 -11.28
N VAL A 937 26.69 -23.42 -11.82
CA VAL A 937 26.92 -23.19 -13.25
C VAL A 937 28.22 -23.87 -13.68
N VAL A 938 28.22 -24.62 -14.77
CA VAL A 938 29.40 -25.32 -15.29
C VAL A 938 29.46 -25.27 -16.82
N PHE A 939 30.66 -25.17 -17.40
CA PHE A 939 30.88 -25.31 -18.84
C PHE A 939 31.13 -26.77 -19.22
N SER A 940 30.72 -27.16 -20.41
CA SER A 940 31.19 -28.41 -21.02
C SER A 940 32.70 -28.35 -21.30
N PRO A 941 33.40 -29.49 -21.36
CA PRO A 941 34.84 -29.55 -21.60
C PRO A 941 35.27 -28.91 -22.93
N ASP A 942 34.41 -28.94 -23.95
CA ASP A 942 34.61 -28.29 -25.25
C ASP A 942 34.28 -26.78 -25.24
N GLY A 943 33.68 -26.27 -24.16
CA GLY A 943 33.26 -24.87 -24.00
C GLY A 943 32.02 -24.49 -24.83
N GLY A 944 31.37 -25.44 -25.49
CA GLY A 944 30.21 -25.20 -26.36
C GLY A 944 28.88 -25.08 -25.61
N LEU A 945 28.77 -25.69 -24.43
CA LEU A 945 27.53 -25.76 -23.64
C LEU A 945 27.75 -25.22 -22.22
N ILE A 946 26.68 -24.69 -21.63
CA ILE A 946 26.61 -24.28 -20.22
C ILE A 946 25.50 -25.09 -19.56
N ALA A 947 25.78 -25.74 -18.43
CA ALA A 947 24.77 -26.37 -17.59
C ALA A 947 24.56 -25.56 -16.31
N THR A 948 23.30 -25.38 -15.92
CA THR A 948 22.90 -24.57 -14.77
C THR A 948 21.92 -25.34 -13.89
N GLY A 949 22.18 -25.37 -12.58
CA GLY A 949 21.28 -25.93 -11.57
C GLY A 949 20.65 -24.83 -10.73
N SER A 950 19.33 -24.89 -10.54
CA SER A 950 18.55 -23.86 -9.84
C SER A 950 17.71 -24.44 -8.69
N TYR A 951 17.27 -23.55 -7.82
CA TYR A 951 16.27 -23.82 -6.80
C TYR A 951 14.88 -24.09 -7.37
N ASP A 952 14.65 -23.80 -8.67
CA ASP A 952 13.43 -24.15 -9.40
C ASP A 952 13.29 -25.65 -9.71
N GLN A 953 14.17 -26.48 -9.14
CA GLN A 953 14.20 -27.94 -9.28
C GLN A 953 14.57 -28.42 -10.69
N THR A 954 15.04 -27.52 -11.56
CA THR A 954 15.44 -27.85 -12.94
C THR A 954 16.93 -27.65 -13.19
N VAL A 955 17.48 -28.51 -14.05
CA VAL A 955 18.79 -28.30 -14.67
C VAL A 955 18.56 -27.82 -16.10
N LYS A 956 19.19 -26.72 -16.52
CA LYS A 956 19.09 -26.22 -17.90
C LYS A 956 20.42 -26.33 -18.63
N LEU A 957 20.34 -26.66 -19.91
CA LEU A 957 21.47 -26.67 -20.83
C LEU A 957 21.32 -25.53 -21.83
N TRP A 958 22.35 -24.71 -21.95
CA TRP A 958 22.40 -23.52 -22.78
C TRP A 958 23.51 -23.65 -23.81
N ASP A 959 23.27 -23.12 -25.00
CA ASP A 959 24.33 -22.93 -25.98
C ASP A 959 25.24 -21.75 -25.55
N ALA A 960 26.54 -21.97 -25.43
CA ALA A 960 27.48 -20.96 -24.96
C ALA A 960 27.73 -19.83 -25.97
N GLN A 961 27.31 -19.98 -27.23
CA GLN A 961 27.52 -19.04 -28.32
C GLN A 961 26.26 -18.24 -28.66
N THR A 962 25.10 -18.88 -28.74
CA THR A 962 23.81 -18.23 -29.00
C THR A 962 23.14 -17.72 -27.73
N GLY A 963 23.37 -18.39 -26.59
CA GLY A 963 22.71 -18.10 -25.32
C GLY A 963 21.27 -18.61 -25.24
N GLU A 964 20.86 -19.49 -26.15
CA GLU A 964 19.53 -20.10 -26.13
C GLU A 964 19.48 -21.30 -25.18
N CYS A 965 18.35 -21.46 -24.48
CA CYS A 965 18.08 -22.65 -23.68
C CYS A 965 17.81 -23.82 -24.62
N LEU A 966 18.77 -24.73 -24.77
CA LEU A 966 18.62 -25.92 -25.59
C LEU A 966 17.70 -26.93 -24.94
N LYS A 967 17.84 -27.14 -23.62
CA LYS A 967 17.06 -28.15 -22.87
C LYS A 967 16.80 -27.76 -21.43
N THR A 968 15.65 -28.19 -20.91
CA THR A 968 15.31 -28.16 -19.48
C THR A 968 15.10 -29.59 -19.02
N LEU A 969 15.92 -30.05 -18.07
CA LEU A 969 15.91 -31.39 -17.51
C LEU A 969 15.07 -31.37 -16.23
N HIS A 970 13.96 -32.12 -16.24
CA HIS A 970 13.05 -32.27 -15.12
C HIS A 970 13.22 -33.64 -14.48
N GLY A 971 13.31 -33.71 -13.15
CA GLY A 971 13.33 -35.00 -12.44
C GLY A 971 13.81 -34.97 -10.99
N HIS A 972 14.43 -33.90 -10.53
CA HIS A 972 14.65 -33.67 -9.09
C HIS A 972 13.37 -33.17 -8.43
N SER A 973 13.13 -33.54 -7.17
CA SER A 973 11.95 -33.10 -6.41
C SER A 973 12.24 -31.96 -5.43
N ASP A 974 13.49 -31.51 -5.36
CA ASP A 974 13.94 -30.42 -4.51
C ASP A 974 15.10 -29.65 -5.18
N ARG A 975 15.61 -28.62 -4.50
CA ARG A 975 16.64 -27.69 -4.99
C ARG A 975 17.89 -28.42 -5.47
N ILE A 976 18.53 -27.89 -6.52
CA ILE A 976 19.78 -28.44 -7.06
C ILE A 976 20.97 -27.69 -6.49
N GLN A 977 21.90 -28.42 -5.89
CA GLN A 977 23.07 -27.88 -5.18
C GLN A 977 24.35 -27.89 -6.02
N ALA A 978 24.51 -28.83 -6.94
CA ALA A 978 25.70 -28.91 -7.79
C ALA A 978 25.40 -29.58 -9.13
N VAL A 979 26.07 -29.11 -10.19
CA VAL A 979 26.07 -29.74 -11.52
C VAL A 979 27.50 -29.88 -12.04
N THR A 980 27.83 -30.99 -12.70
CA THR A 980 29.16 -31.23 -13.29
C THR A 980 29.06 -32.06 -14.56
N PHE A 981 29.90 -31.75 -15.56
CA PHE A 981 30.08 -32.57 -16.76
C PHE A 981 31.10 -33.69 -16.55
N SER A 982 30.98 -34.76 -17.34
CA SER A 982 32.03 -35.76 -17.51
C SER A 982 33.19 -35.21 -18.35
N SER A 983 34.36 -35.84 -18.29
CA SER A 983 35.57 -35.40 -19.02
C SER A 983 35.38 -35.36 -20.54
N GLU A 984 34.57 -36.27 -21.08
CA GLU A 984 34.19 -36.30 -22.50
C GLU A 984 32.98 -35.40 -22.84
N GLY A 985 32.33 -34.77 -21.86
CA GLY A 985 31.18 -33.89 -22.05
C GLY A 985 29.85 -34.57 -22.43
N MET A 986 29.83 -35.90 -22.52
CA MET A 986 28.65 -36.69 -22.92
C MET A 986 27.63 -36.88 -21.79
N LEU A 987 28.09 -36.86 -20.53
CA LEU A 987 27.25 -37.07 -19.35
C LEU A 987 27.25 -35.83 -18.47
N LEU A 988 26.12 -35.58 -17.81
CA LEU A 988 25.95 -34.54 -16.80
C LEU A 988 25.49 -35.19 -15.49
N ALA A 989 26.10 -34.83 -14.37
CA ALA A 989 25.62 -35.24 -13.05
C ALA A 989 25.06 -34.02 -12.29
N SER A 990 23.94 -34.20 -11.61
CA SER A 990 23.31 -33.20 -10.76
C SER A 990 23.06 -33.76 -9.35
N ALA A 991 23.36 -32.96 -8.33
CA ALA A 991 23.15 -33.28 -6.92
C ALA A 991 22.07 -32.35 -6.33
N SER A 992 21.20 -32.89 -5.48
CA SER A 992 20.02 -32.18 -4.98
C SER A 992 19.76 -32.38 -3.48
N ASP A 993 18.95 -31.48 -2.94
CA ASP A 993 18.37 -31.56 -1.61
C ASP A 993 17.42 -32.75 -1.43
N ASP A 994 16.93 -33.34 -2.54
CA ASP A 994 16.13 -34.56 -2.56
C ASP A 994 16.91 -35.84 -2.16
N GLN A 995 18.18 -35.69 -1.74
CA GLN A 995 19.08 -36.74 -1.27
C GLN A 995 19.60 -37.66 -2.40
N THR A 996 19.32 -37.32 -3.66
CA THR A 996 19.72 -38.11 -4.82
C THR A 996 20.78 -37.39 -5.66
N VAL A 997 21.54 -38.19 -6.40
CA VAL A 997 22.37 -37.70 -7.51
C VAL A 997 21.83 -38.30 -8.80
N LYS A 998 21.59 -37.47 -9.81
CA LYS A 998 21.06 -37.91 -11.11
C LYS A 998 22.12 -37.75 -12.19
N VAL A 999 22.19 -38.73 -13.08
CA VAL A 999 23.09 -38.72 -14.25
C VAL A 999 22.24 -38.64 -15.51
N TRP A 1000 22.56 -37.69 -16.37
CA TRP A 1000 21.82 -37.34 -17.57
C TRP A 1000 22.69 -37.52 -18.80
N ASP A 1001 22.07 -37.90 -19.91
CA ASP A 1001 22.69 -37.82 -21.22
C ASP A 1001 22.57 -36.39 -21.74
N VAL A 1002 23.68 -35.77 -22.13
CA VAL A 1002 23.69 -34.37 -22.60
C VAL A 1002 23.02 -34.25 -23.98
N GLN A 1003 23.22 -35.23 -24.86
CA GLN A 1003 22.76 -35.20 -26.24
C GLN A 1003 21.26 -35.50 -26.38
N THR A 1004 20.69 -36.37 -25.55
CA THR A 1004 19.24 -36.69 -25.54
C THR A 1004 18.51 -35.90 -24.47
N GLY A 1005 19.15 -35.54 -23.35
CA GLY A 1005 18.51 -34.89 -22.21
C GLY A 1005 17.71 -35.86 -21.35
N GLU A 1006 17.88 -37.16 -21.56
CA GLU A 1006 17.20 -38.19 -20.79
C GLU A 1006 17.95 -38.51 -19.49
N LEU A 1007 17.18 -38.86 -18.46
CA LEU A 1007 17.71 -39.35 -17.20
C LEU A 1007 18.23 -40.78 -17.40
N LEU A 1008 19.53 -40.99 -17.22
CA LEU A 1008 20.16 -42.30 -17.34
C LEU A 1008 20.14 -43.07 -16.03
N GLN A 1009 20.50 -42.42 -14.92
CA GLN A 1009 20.61 -43.06 -13.61
C GLN A 1009 20.14 -42.13 -12.48
N THR A 1010 19.51 -42.71 -11.46
CA THR A 1010 19.28 -42.06 -10.16
C THR A 1010 20.05 -42.84 -9.08
N LEU A 1011 21.02 -42.17 -8.46
CA LEU A 1011 21.88 -42.72 -7.44
C LEU A 1011 21.30 -42.39 -6.07
N GLU A 1012 20.76 -43.40 -5.40
CA GLU A 1012 20.10 -43.28 -4.10
C GLU A 1012 20.95 -43.93 -3.00
N GLY A 1013 21.02 -43.30 -1.83
CA GLY A 1013 21.67 -43.89 -0.66
C GLY A 1013 22.19 -42.91 0.38
N HIS A 1014 22.31 -41.62 0.05
CA HIS A 1014 22.56 -40.58 1.04
C HIS A 1014 21.35 -40.38 1.95
N ARG A 1015 21.60 -39.96 3.21
CA ARG A 1015 20.55 -39.78 4.23
C ARG A 1015 20.12 -38.32 4.42
N ARG A 1016 20.84 -37.41 3.78
CA ARG A 1016 20.65 -35.95 3.81
C ARG A 1016 20.98 -35.38 2.44
N TRP A 1017 20.68 -34.10 2.23
CA TRP A 1017 20.95 -33.40 0.97
C TRP A 1017 22.39 -33.59 0.48
N VAL A 1018 22.56 -33.65 -0.84
CA VAL A 1018 23.86 -33.86 -1.48
C VAL A 1018 24.37 -32.52 -1.98
N GLY A 1019 25.48 -32.05 -1.41
CA GLY A 1019 26.00 -30.70 -1.65
C GLY A 1019 27.09 -30.62 -2.71
N SER A 1020 27.72 -31.75 -3.09
CA SER A 1020 28.83 -31.75 -4.04
C SER A 1020 28.89 -33.04 -4.84
N VAL A 1021 29.32 -32.95 -6.09
CA VAL A 1021 29.50 -34.07 -7.00
C VAL A 1021 30.72 -33.82 -7.91
N ALA A 1022 31.49 -34.87 -8.18
CA ALA A 1022 32.65 -34.80 -9.07
C ALA A 1022 32.82 -36.09 -9.89
N PHE A 1023 33.16 -35.97 -11.17
CA PHE A 1023 33.54 -37.11 -12.02
C PHE A 1023 35.03 -37.43 -11.89
N SER A 1024 35.36 -38.72 -11.97
CA SER A 1024 36.74 -39.17 -12.15
C SER A 1024 37.23 -38.82 -13.56
N PRO A 1025 38.53 -38.48 -13.76
CA PRO A 1025 39.10 -38.18 -15.08
C PRO A 1025 39.03 -39.32 -16.11
N ARG A 1026 38.63 -40.54 -15.71
CA ARG A 1026 38.39 -41.68 -16.62
C ARG A 1026 36.90 -41.98 -16.81
N ASP A 1027 36.01 -41.11 -16.31
CA ASP A 1027 34.54 -41.14 -16.38
C ASP A 1027 33.81 -42.42 -15.91
N ARG A 1028 34.52 -43.38 -15.31
CA ARG A 1028 33.91 -44.63 -14.80
C ARG A 1028 33.28 -44.51 -13.42
N ILE A 1029 33.70 -43.50 -12.66
CA ILE A 1029 33.39 -43.35 -11.24
C ILE A 1029 32.94 -41.91 -10.98
N LEU A 1030 31.90 -41.75 -10.14
CA LEU A 1030 31.40 -40.49 -9.64
C LEU A 1030 31.55 -40.44 -8.12
N ALA A 1031 32.00 -39.33 -7.56
CA ALA A 1031 31.98 -39.12 -6.11
C ALA A 1031 30.90 -38.10 -5.74
N SER A 1032 30.18 -38.34 -4.65
CA SER A 1032 29.20 -37.41 -4.09
C SER A 1032 29.44 -37.16 -2.60
N GLY A 1033 29.33 -35.90 -2.19
CA GLY A 1033 29.53 -35.44 -0.83
C GLY A 1033 28.22 -34.94 -0.25
N SER A 1034 27.87 -35.42 0.94
CA SER A 1034 26.59 -35.09 1.58
C SER A 1034 26.80 -34.51 2.99
N ASN A 1035 25.73 -33.89 3.48
CA ASN A 1035 25.61 -33.43 4.85
C ASN A 1035 25.35 -34.56 5.84
N ASP A 1036 25.26 -35.81 5.39
CA ASP A 1036 25.32 -36.99 6.24
C ASP A 1036 26.76 -37.31 6.72
N HIS A 1037 27.73 -36.43 6.42
CA HIS A 1037 29.15 -36.55 6.74
C HIS A 1037 29.89 -37.61 5.92
N GLN A 1038 29.21 -38.25 4.97
CA GLN A 1038 29.77 -39.31 4.15
C GLN A 1038 30.11 -38.81 2.75
N ILE A 1039 31.09 -39.48 2.14
CA ILE A 1039 31.37 -39.39 0.72
C ILE A 1039 31.04 -40.75 0.12
N ARG A 1040 30.27 -40.77 -0.96
CA ARG A 1040 29.96 -42.00 -1.69
C ARG A 1040 30.62 -41.98 -3.05
N VAL A 1041 31.14 -43.15 -3.42
CA VAL A 1041 31.78 -43.40 -4.71
C VAL A 1041 30.90 -44.35 -5.48
N TRP A 1042 30.48 -43.94 -6.68
CA TRP A 1042 29.49 -44.63 -7.50
C TRP A 1042 30.09 -45.09 -8.81
N ASN A 1043 29.61 -46.21 -9.32
CA ASN A 1043 29.82 -46.59 -10.70
C ASN A 1043 28.79 -45.86 -11.57
N VAL A 1044 29.25 -45.07 -12.54
CA VAL A 1044 28.39 -44.25 -13.40
C VAL A 1044 27.48 -45.11 -14.28
N LEU A 1045 27.96 -46.28 -14.72
CA LEU A 1045 27.25 -47.14 -15.67
C LEU A 1045 26.22 -48.04 -14.98
N THR A 1046 26.57 -48.58 -13.80
CA THR A 1046 25.70 -49.52 -13.07
C THR A 1046 24.82 -48.83 -12.02
N GLY A 1047 25.16 -47.62 -11.62
CA GLY A 1047 24.49 -46.88 -10.55
C GLY A 1047 24.80 -47.41 -9.14
N GLU A 1048 25.67 -48.41 -9.02
CA GLU A 1048 25.99 -49.04 -7.74
C GLU A 1048 26.98 -48.21 -6.91
N CYS A 1049 26.76 -48.17 -5.60
CA CYS A 1049 27.69 -47.58 -4.64
C CYS A 1049 28.89 -48.51 -4.45
N LEU A 1050 30.05 -48.11 -4.97
CA LEU A 1050 31.31 -48.86 -4.89
C LEU A 1050 31.97 -48.74 -3.51
N ALA A 1051 31.93 -47.55 -2.90
CA ALA A 1051 32.55 -47.29 -1.61
C ALA A 1051 31.83 -46.17 -0.84
N VAL A 1052 31.85 -46.27 0.48
CA VAL A 1052 31.42 -45.22 1.42
C VAL A 1052 32.63 -44.82 2.24
N LEU A 1053 33.07 -43.57 2.10
CA LEU A 1053 34.22 -43.02 2.82
C LEU A 1053 33.71 -42.27 4.05
N GLU A 1054 34.09 -42.77 5.22
CA GLU A 1054 33.71 -42.21 6.52
C GLU A 1054 34.94 -41.62 7.22
N GLY A 1055 34.80 -40.42 7.77
CA GLY A 1055 35.88 -39.79 8.56
C GLY A 1055 35.82 -38.27 8.68
N HIS A 1056 34.93 -37.60 7.95
CA HIS A 1056 34.56 -36.22 8.25
C HIS A 1056 33.58 -36.16 9.43
N SER A 1057 33.67 -35.08 10.21
CA SER A 1057 32.81 -34.85 11.38
C SER A 1057 31.72 -33.79 11.17
N ASP A 1058 31.74 -33.15 10.00
CA ASP A 1058 30.74 -32.19 9.54
C ASP A 1058 30.52 -32.35 8.03
N ARG A 1059 29.54 -31.65 7.45
CA ARG A 1059 29.12 -31.79 6.06
C ARG A 1059 30.27 -31.66 5.07
N VAL A 1060 30.27 -32.53 4.06
CA VAL A 1060 31.22 -32.46 2.95
C VAL A 1060 30.68 -31.49 1.92
N HIS A 1061 31.46 -30.45 1.61
CA HIS A 1061 30.99 -29.34 0.79
C HIS A 1061 31.62 -29.27 -0.59
N VAL A 1062 32.84 -29.79 -0.75
CA VAL A 1062 33.54 -29.79 -2.04
C VAL A 1062 34.35 -31.07 -2.21
N LEU A 1063 34.37 -31.59 -3.44
CA LEU A 1063 35.08 -32.79 -3.86
C LEU A 1063 35.90 -32.52 -5.12
N GLY A 1064 37.07 -33.14 -5.22
CA GLY A 1064 37.89 -33.07 -6.42
C GLY A 1064 38.76 -34.31 -6.61
N PHE A 1065 38.81 -34.82 -7.84
CA PHE A 1065 39.71 -35.90 -8.22
C PHE A 1065 41.05 -35.35 -8.70
N THR A 1066 42.11 -36.12 -8.47
CA THR A 1066 43.45 -35.84 -9.02
C THR A 1066 43.65 -36.56 -10.36
N ASP A 1067 44.62 -36.12 -11.18
CA ASP A 1067 44.86 -36.53 -12.58
C ASP A 1067 44.98 -38.03 -12.88
N LYS A 1068 45.11 -38.89 -11.86
CA LYS A 1068 45.13 -40.35 -12.05
C LYS A 1068 43.83 -41.04 -11.65
N GLY A 1069 42.85 -40.31 -11.12
CA GLY A 1069 41.56 -40.83 -10.65
C GLY A 1069 41.63 -41.77 -9.43
N SER A 1070 42.83 -42.09 -8.95
CA SER A 1070 43.07 -43.00 -7.82
C SER A 1070 42.94 -42.30 -6.46
N VAL A 1071 43.01 -40.98 -6.44
CA VAL A 1071 42.96 -40.17 -5.22
C VAL A 1071 41.88 -39.11 -5.34
N LEU A 1072 41.00 -39.09 -4.33
CA LEU A 1072 39.92 -38.12 -4.14
C LEU A 1072 40.26 -37.21 -2.97
N VAL A 1073 40.03 -35.91 -3.11
CA VAL A 1073 40.20 -34.96 -2.03
C VAL A 1073 38.86 -34.33 -1.69
N SER A 1074 38.60 -34.14 -0.40
CA SER A 1074 37.35 -33.58 0.11
C SER A 1074 37.60 -32.45 1.10
N GLY A 1075 36.81 -31.39 0.98
CA GLY A 1075 36.73 -30.29 1.93
C GLY A 1075 35.44 -30.36 2.74
N SER A 1076 35.55 -30.21 4.05
CA SER A 1076 34.41 -30.25 4.98
C SER A 1076 34.34 -29.00 5.86
N TYR A 1077 33.15 -28.76 6.39
CA TYR A 1077 32.89 -27.72 7.38
C TYR A 1077 33.55 -28.00 8.73
N ASP A 1078 34.08 -29.20 8.93
CA ASP A 1078 34.88 -29.59 10.09
C ASP A 1078 36.29 -28.97 10.10
N ARG A 1079 36.54 -28.01 9.19
CA ARG A 1079 37.80 -27.29 9.01
C ARG A 1079 38.95 -28.22 8.61
N SER A 1080 38.62 -29.35 7.98
CA SER A 1080 39.62 -30.27 7.44
C SER A 1080 39.46 -30.50 5.95
N VAL A 1081 40.61 -30.70 5.32
CA VAL A 1081 40.71 -31.26 3.97
C VAL A 1081 41.28 -32.66 4.10
N LYS A 1082 40.67 -33.65 3.46
CA LYS A 1082 41.08 -35.05 3.52
C LYS A 1082 41.37 -35.58 2.14
N CYS A 1083 42.42 -36.40 2.05
CA CYS A 1083 42.83 -37.12 0.87
C CYS A 1083 42.48 -38.60 1.06
N TRP A 1084 41.84 -39.19 0.06
CA TRP A 1084 41.30 -40.54 0.10
C TRP A 1084 41.82 -41.34 -1.08
N ASN A 1085 42.19 -42.59 -0.83
CA ASN A 1085 42.41 -43.55 -1.88
C ASN A 1085 41.06 -44.14 -2.31
N VAL A 1086 40.73 -44.00 -3.59
CA VAL A 1086 39.41 -44.37 -4.13
C VAL A 1086 39.23 -45.89 -4.21
N GLU A 1087 40.31 -46.63 -4.43
CA GLU A 1087 40.26 -48.10 -4.57
C GLU A 1087 40.18 -48.82 -3.22
N THR A 1088 40.82 -48.26 -2.19
CA THR A 1088 40.88 -48.88 -0.85
C THR A 1088 39.92 -48.26 0.14
N GLY A 1089 39.46 -47.03 -0.10
CA GLY A 1089 38.62 -46.26 0.80
C GLY A 1089 39.35 -45.64 2.00
N GLU A 1090 40.67 -45.80 2.08
CA GLU A 1090 41.47 -45.30 3.20
C GLU A 1090 41.78 -43.81 3.07
N CYS A 1091 41.75 -43.10 4.21
CA CYS A 1091 42.20 -41.72 4.30
C CYS A 1091 43.73 -41.67 4.32
N LEU A 1092 44.33 -41.17 3.24
CA LEU A 1092 45.78 -41.07 3.06
C LEU A 1092 46.38 -39.94 3.90
N GLN A 1093 45.74 -38.78 3.90
CA GLN A 1093 46.19 -37.59 4.63
C GLN A 1093 45.01 -36.73 5.10
N THR A 1094 45.21 -36.02 6.21
CA THR A 1094 44.25 -35.06 6.77
C THR A 1094 44.98 -33.76 7.11
N TRP A 1095 44.54 -32.65 6.51
CA TRP A 1095 45.06 -31.32 6.76
C TRP A 1095 44.07 -30.53 7.64
N ARG A 1096 44.56 -29.94 8.73
CA ARG A 1096 43.76 -29.18 9.72
C ARG A 1096 44.36 -27.82 10.13
N GLY A 1097 45.61 -27.53 9.75
CA GLY A 1097 46.35 -26.36 10.26
C GLY A 1097 45.89 -25.03 9.63
N GLU A 1098 45.59 -24.03 10.48
CA GLU A 1098 45.17 -22.65 10.12
C GLU A 1098 44.01 -22.52 9.10
N LEU A 1099 43.19 -23.56 8.98
CA LEU A 1099 42.00 -23.57 8.13
C LEU A 1099 40.78 -23.15 8.94
N GLU A 1100 40.10 -22.09 8.50
CA GLU A 1100 38.68 -21.89 8.80
C GLU A 1100 37.83 -22.74 7.83
N ARG A 1101 36.49 -22.70 7.96
CA ARG A 1101 35.57 -23.46 7.08
C ARG A 1101 35.98 -23.33 5.59
N VAL A 1102 36.25 -24.45 4.94
CA VAL A 1102 36.72 -24.52 3.54
C VAL A 1102 35.50 -24.61 2.63
N GLN A 1103 35.34 -23.65 1.71
CA GLN A 1103 34.19 -23.61 0.81
C GLN A 1103 34.49 -23.98 -0.65
N GLY A 1104 35.70 -23.70 -1.13
CA GLY A 1104 36.13 -24.09 -2.48
C GLY A 1104 37.53 -24.71 -2.48
N ILE A 1105 37.73 -25.75 -3.28
CA ILE A 1105 39.02 -26.42 -3.49
C ILE A 1105 39.29 -26.59 -4.98
N LEU A 1106 40.50 -26.26 -5.43
CA LEU A 1106 40.95 -26.44 -6.81
C LEU A 1106 42.37 -27.04 -6.84
N PHE A 1107 42.63 -27.99 -7.73
CA PHE A 1107 43.95 -28.61 -7.91
C PHE A 1107 44.73 -27.99 -9.06
N TYR A 1108 46.00 -27.69 -8.81
CA TYR A 1108 46.94 -27.15 -9.79
C TYR A 1108 48.00 -28.20 -10.16
N LEU A 1109 48.00 -28.61 -11.43
CA LEU A 1109 48.69 -29.82 -11.88
C LEU A 1109 50.17 -29.62 -12.21
N GLN A 1110 50.63 -28.41 -12.49
CA GLN A 1110 52.04 -28.20 -12.86
C GLN A 1110 53.01 -28.20 -11.66
N LYS A 1111 52.54 -28.18 -10.39
CA LYS A 1111 53.42 -28.00 -9.21
C LYS A 1111 53.06 -28.75 -7.92
N GLU A 1112 52.17 -29.75 -7.92
CA GLU A 1112 51.72 -30.43 -6.68
C GLU A 1112 51.12 -29.45 -5.62
N VAL A 1113 50.37 -28.45 -6.06
CA VAL A 1113 49.74 -27.43 -5.19
C VAL A 1113 48.21 -27.50 -5.32
N TRP A 1114 47.49 -27.29 -4.22
CA TRP A 1114 46.03 -27.11 -4.20
C TRP A 1114 45.64 -25.76 -3.63
N VAL A 1115 44.52 -25.22 -4.09
CA VAL A 1115 44.03 -23.88 -3.74
C VAL A 1115 42.77 -24.03 -2.89
N SER A 1116 42.66 -23.25 -1.82
CA SER A 1116 41.48 -23.19 -0.96
C SER A 1116 40.90 -21.78 -0.90
N GLY A 1117 39.59 -21.66 -1.08
CA GLY A 1117 38.80 -20.51 -0.64
C GLY A 1117 38.33 -20.72 0.81
N SER A 1118 38.60 -19.74 1.69
CA SER A 1118 38.28 -19.84 3.13
C SER A 1118 37.45 -18.66 3.63
N TYR A 1119 36.86 -18.85 4.81
CA TYR A 1119 36.07 -17.84 5.51
C TYR A 1119 36.90 -16.66 6.03
N ASP A 1120 38.23 -16.78 6.03
CA ASP A 1120 39.19 -15.73 6.42
C ASP A 1120 39.42 -14.66 5.33
N HIS A 1121 38.53 -14.60 4.34
CA HIS A 1121 38.53 -13.69 3.18
C HIS A 1121 39.70 -13.92 2.19
N ASN A 1122 40.53 -14.93 2.41
CA ASN A 1122 41.71 -15.15 1.58
C ASN A 1122 41.58 -16.38 0.69
N VAL A 1123 42.41 -16.37 -0.36
CA VAL A 1123 42.65 -17.53 -1.21
C VAL A 1123 44.04 -18.06 -0.89
N LYS A 1124 44.13 -19.27 -0.34
CA LYS A 1124 45.41 -19.89 0.07
C LYS A 1124 45.83 -20.97 -0.92
N LEU A 1125 47.13 -21.08 -1.17
CA LEU A 1125 47.74 -22.13 -1.97
C LEU A 1125 48.57 -23.02 -1.04
N TRP A 1126 48.41 -24.33 -1.16
CA TRP A 1126 48.92 -25.34 -0.26
C TRP A 1126 49.70 -26.40 -1.03
N ASP A 1127 50.84 -26.81 -0.50
CA ASP A 1127 51.63 -27.89 -1.09
C ASP A 1127 51.02 -29.26 -0.69
N ILE A 1128 50.82 -30.15 -1.67
CA ILE A 1128 50.15 -31.45 -1.46
C ILE A 1128 51.04 -32.39 -0.63
N ALA A 1129 52.36 -32.35 -0.81
CA ALA A 1129 53.28 -33.29 -0.16
C ALA A 1129 53.54 -32.94 1.31
N THR A 1130 53.65 -31.64 1.61
CA THR A 1130 54.01 -31.12 2.94
C THR A 1130 52.80 -30.63 3.75
N GLY A 1131 51.72 -30.21 3.08
CA GLY A 1131 50.55 -29.61 3.73
C GLY A 1131 50.77 -28.18 4.24
N GLU A 1132 51.89 -27.54 3.89
CA GLU A 1132 52.17 -26.16 4.27
C GLU A 1132 51.53 -25.16 3.30
N CYS A 1133 51.13 -24.00 3.83
CA CYS A 1133 50.62 -22.88 3.03
C CYS A 1133 51.80 -22.24 2.28
N VAL A 1134 51.84 -22.45 0.97
CA VAL A 1134 52.87 -21.90 0.08
C VAL A 1134 52.64 -20.40 -0.13
N LYS A 1135 51.37 -19.98 -0.29
CA LYS A 1135 51.02 -18.57 -0.55
C LYS A 1135 49.63 -18.21 -0.03
N ASN A 1136 49.48 -16.94 0.35
CA ASN A 1136 48.23 -16.37 0.80
C ASN A 1136 47.86 -15.12 -0.04
N LEU A 1137 46.86 -15.24 -0.91
CA LEU A 1137 46.35 -14.17 -1.76
C LEU A 1137 45.28 -13.39 -0.99
N LYS A 1138 45.64 -12.15 -0.60
CA LYS A 1138 44.76 -11.24 0.14
C LYS A 1138 44.14 -10.24 -0.81
N GLY A 1139 42.82 -10.04 -0.73
CA GLY A 1139 42.18 -8.95 -1.46
C GLY A 1139 40.66 -8.99 -1.58
N HIS A 1140 39.99 -10.06 -1.16
CA HIS A 1140 38.55 -10.04 -0.94
C HIS A 1140 38.22 -9.45 0.43
N ASP A 1141 37.10 -8.75 0.52
CA ASP A 1141 36.65 -8.12 1.77
C ASP A 1141 35.72 -9.04 2.59
N HIS A 1142 35.32 -10.18 2.01
CA HIS A 1142 34.35 -11.12 2.56
C HIS A 1142 34.75 -12.59 2.25
N PRO A 1143 34.14 -13.60 2.91
CA PRO A 1143 34.47 -15.01 2.71
C PRO A 1143 34.47 -15.44 1.24
N VAL A 1144 35.48 -16.20 0.84
CA VAL A 1144 35.62 -16.74 -0.52
C VAL A 1144 34.90 -18.09 -0.57
N TRP A 1145 33.87 -18.18 -1.40
CA TRP A 1145 33.00 -19.36 -1.46
C TRP A 1145 33.31 -20.26 -2.65
N SER A 1146 33.96 -19.75 -3.71
CA SER A 1146 34.40 -20.57 -4.85
C SER A 1146 35.72 -20.09 -5.45
N VAL A 1147 36.49 -21.05 -5.97
CA VAL A 1147 37.79 -20.85 -6.64
C VAL A 1147 37.86 -21.74 -7.89
N HIS A 1148 38.25 -21.17 -9.02
CA HIS A 1148 38.40 -21.86 -10.31
C HIS A 1148 39.66 -21.37 -11.02
N GLY A 1149 40.44 -22.29 -11.60
CA GLY A 1149 41.65 -21.94 -12.34
C GLY A 1149 41.51 -22.25 -13.83
N ASP A 1150 42.37 -21.66 -14.64
CA ASP A 1150 42.47 -22.03 -16.04
C ASP A 1150 43.13 -23.42 -16.20
N PRO A 1151 42.78 -24.19 -17.24
CA PRO A 1151 43.40 -25.50 -17.49
C PRO A 1151 44.91 -25.45 -17.72
N GLN A 1152 45.44 -24.29 -18.15
CA GLN A 1152 46.87 -24.10 -18.42
C GLN A 1152 47.67 -23.66 -17.19
N GLY A 1153 47.00 -23.27 -16.11
CA GLY A 1153 47.62 -22.91 -14.85
C GLY A 1153 48.30 -21.54 -14.82
N ASN A 1154 47.81 -20.58 -15.58
CA ASN A 1154 48.29 -19.20 -15.58
C ASN A 1154 47.43 -18.27 -14.71
N PHE A 1155 46.12 -18.53 -14.61
CA PHE A 1155 45.16 -17.64 -13.97
C PHE A 1155 44.28 -18.38 -12.96
N LEU A 1156 43.92 -17.68 -11.90
CA LEU A 1156 43.00 -18.16 -10.87
C LEU A 1156 41.87 -17.15 -10.71
N ALA A 1157 40.63 -17.58 -10.79
CA ALA A 1157 39.45 -16.80 -10.45
C ALA A 1157 38.92 -17.20 -9.07
N SER A 1158 38.58 -16.23 -8.24
CA SER A 1158 37.93 -16.45 -6.94
C SER A 1158 36.71 -15.56 -6.79
N GLY A 1159 35.63 -16.11 -6.23
CA GLY A 1159 34.40 -15.38 -5.95
C GLY A 1159 34.10 -15.35 -4.46
N SER A 1160 33.63 -14.20 -4.02
CA SER A 1160 33.40 -13.89 -2.62
C SER A 1160 32.00 -13.33 -2.40
N HIS A 1161 31.56 -13.35 -1.13
CA HIS A 1161 30.35 -12.64 -0.70
C HIS A 1161 30.45 -11.11 -0.87
N ASP A 1162 31.62 -10.56 -1.22
CA ASP A 1162 31.82 -9.15 -1.59
C ASP A 1162 31.25 -8.77 -2.97
N GLN A 1163 30.51 -9.69 -3.62
CA GLN A 1163 29.91 -9.53 -4.95
C GLN A 1163 30.94 -9.37 -6.08
N GLY A 1164 32.22 -9.62 -5.79
CA GLY A 1164 33.32 -9.57 -6.74
C GLY A 1164 33.89 -10.94 -7.06
N ILE A 1165 34.20 -11.13 -8.35
CA ILE A 1165 35.05 -12.22 -8.85
C ILE A 1165 36.41 -11.60 -9.16
N LYS A 1166 37.45 -12.02 -8.46
CA LYS A 1166 38.83 -11.58 -8.72
C LYS A 1166 39.54 -12.58 -9.59
N VAL A 1167 40.19 -12.09 -10.63
CA VAL A 1167 41.12 -12.85 -11.47
C VAL A 1167 42.53 -12.52 -11.02
N TRP A 1168 43.26 -13.54 -10.59
CA TRP A 1168 44.63 -13.51 -10.10
C TRP A 1168 45.55 -14.09 -11.16
N ASP A 1169 46.71 -13.47 -11.32
CA ASP A 1169 47.83 -14.07 -12.04
C ASP A 1169 48.66 -14.91 -11.07
N LEU A 1170 48.85 -16.19 -11.37
CA LEU A 1170 49.60 -17.10 -10.52
C LEU A 1170 51.12 -16.92 -10.62
N HIS A 1171 51.61 -16.25 -11.67
CA HIS A 1171 53.03 -15.89 -11.82
C HIS A 1171 53.38 -14.66 -10.97
N THR A 1172 52.60 -13.59 -11.08
CA THR A 1172 52.86 -12.32 -10.38
C THR A 1172 52.23 -12.23 -8.99
N ASN A 1173 51.19 -13.05 -8.71
CA ASN A 1173 50.36 -13.03 -7.50
C ASN A 1173 49.54 -11.73 -7.35
N GLU A 1174 49.41 -10.94 -8.41
CA GLU A 1174 48.60 -9.73 -8.40
C GLU A 1174 47.17 -10.03 -8.89
N CYS A 1175 46.21 -9.29 -8.34
CA CYS A 1175 44.85 -9.28 -8.86
C CYS A 1175 44.85 -8.50 -10.19
N LEU A 1176 44.74 -9.22 -11.31
CA LEU A 1176 44.69 -8.63 -12.64
C LEU A 1176 43.39 -7.86 -12.87
N LYS A 1177 42.27 -8.38 -12.36
CA LYS A 1177 40.95 -7.82 -12.64
C LYS A 1177 39.95 -8.20 -11.55
N THR A 1178 39.09 -7.27 -11.19
CA THR A 1178 37.90 -7.54 -10.37
C THR A 1178 36.67 -7.39 -11.25
N LEU A 1179 36.00 -8.50 -11.55
CA LEU A 1179 34.73 -8.57 -12.26
C LEU A 1179 33.62 -8.46 -11.21
N ARG A 1180 32.70 -7.53 -11.38
CA ARG A 1180 31.51 -7.40 -10.52
C ARG A 1180 30.29 -7.47 -11.41
N ALA A 1181 29.17 -7.98 -10.90
CA ALA A 1181 27.89 -7.78 -11.58
C ALA A 1181 27.73 -6.29 -11.85
N ASP A 1182 27.31 -5.95 -13.08
CA ASP A 1182 27.11 -4.56 -13.45
C ASP A 1182 26.17 -3.93 -12.44
N LYS A 1183 26.67 -2.89 -11.76
CA LYS A 1183 25.85 -2.12 -10.86
C LYS A 1183 24.63 -1.62 -11.67
N PRO A 1184 23.45 -1.48 -11.05
CA PRO A 1184 22.20 -1.18 -11.74
C PRO A 1184 22.26 0.09 -12.61
N TYR A 1185 23.19 0.99 -12.30
CA TYR A 1185 23.41 2.24 -13.03
C TYR A 1185 24.79 2.29 -13.70
N ASN A 1186 25.41 1.14 -13.98
CA ASN A 1186 26.71 1.10 -14.66
C ASN A 1186 26.62 1.79 -16.03
N GLY A 1187 27.51 2.75 -16.28
CA GLY A 1187 27.49 3.54 -17.51
C GLY A 1187 26.41 4.63 -17.58
N LEU A 1188 25.57 4.78 -16.55
CA LEU A 1188 24.57 5.85 -16.47
C LEU A 1188 25.27 7.21 -16.43
N ASN A 1189 25.09 8.04 -17.45
CA ASN A 1189 25.71 9.36 -17.50
C ASN A 1189 24.84 10.38 -16.76
N ILE A 1190 25.30 10.86 -15.61
CA ILE A 1190 24.63 11.89 -14.79
C ILE A 1190 25.37 13.24 -14.79
N THR A 1191 26.25 13.47 -15.77
CA THR A 1191 27.01 14.72 -15.89
C THR A 1191 26.10 15.94 -15.96
N GLY A 1192 26.32 16.93 -15.09
CA GLY A 1192 25.55 18.19 -15.13
C GLY A 1192 24.07 18.08 -14.75
N VAL A 1193 23.60 16.93 -14.23
CA VAL A 1193 22.21 16.77 -13.78
C VAL A 1193 21.85 17.75 -12.66
N THR A 1194 20.64 18.29 -12.74
CA THR A 1194 20.02 19.17 -11.73
C THR A 1194 18.86 18.46 -11.01
N GLY A 1195 18.46 18.98 -9.83
CA GLY A 1195 17.30 18.47 -9.09
C GLY A 1195 17.54 17.30 -8.13
N ILE A 1196 18.65 16.57 -8.23
CA ILE A 1196 19.02 15.52 -7.26
C ILE A 1196 19.97 16.04 -6.18
N THR A 1197 19.80 15.54 -4.95
CA THR A 1197 20.64 15.94 -3.80
C THR A 1197 22.08 15.43 -3.95
N THR A 1198 23.02 16.04 -3.22
CA THR A 1198 24.42 15.59 -3.19
C THR A 1198 24.52 14.14 -2.70
N ALA A 1199 23.73 13.76 -1.69
CA ALA A 1199 23.64 12.39 -1.19
C ALA A 1199 23.11 11.40 -2.25
N GLN A 1200 22.10 11.80 -3.03
CA GLN A 1200 21.60 10.98 -4.15
C GLN A 1200 22.67 10.80 -5.24
N LYS A 1201 23.42 11.86 -5.61
CA LYS A 1201 24.53 11.75 -6.56
C LYS A 1201 25.61 10.76 -6.08
N VAL A 1202 25.98 10.83 -4.81
CA VAL A 1202 26.95 9.89 -4.22
C VAL A 1202 26.41 8.45 -4.28
N THR A 1203 25.12 8.26 -4.00
CA THR A 1203 24.45 6.95 -4.07
C THR A 1203 24.44 6.41 -5.50
N LEU A 1204 24.06 7.23 -6.50
CA LEU A 1204 24.07 6.84 -7.90
C LEU A 1204 25.47 6.48 -8.40
N LYS A 1205 26.51 7.23 -7.98
CA LYS A 1205 27.92 6.90 -8.27
C LYS A 1205 28.34 5.58 -7.61
N ALA A 1206 27.95 5.37 -6.35
CA ALA A 1206 28.17 4.10 -5.66
C ALA A 1206 27.52 2.92 -6.39
N LEU A 1207 26.40 3.18 -7.08
CA LEU A 1207 25.64 2.25 -7.93
C LEU A 1207 26.06 2.24 -9.42
N GLY A 1208 27.19 2.86 -9.78
CA GLY A 1208 27.82 2.73 -11.10
C GLY A 1208 27.65 3.91 -12.05
N ALA A 1209 26.95 4.97 -11.66
CA ALA A 1209 26.77 6.16 -12.49
C ALA A 1209 28.07 6.97 -12.67
N ILE A 1210 28.23 7.57 -13.85
CA ILE A 1210 29.41 8.34 -14.26
C ILE A 1210 29.09 9.84 -14.21
N ASP A 1211 29.97 10.62 -13.59
CA ASP A 1211 29.91 12.09 -13.54
C ASP A 1211 31.31 12.66 -13.80
N LEU A 1212 31.56 13.04 -15.04
CA LEU A 1212 32.85 13.51 -15.57
C LEU A 1212 33.28 14.91 -15.06
N ASN A 1213 32.45 15.61 -14.28
CA ASN A 1213 32.69 17.01 -13.90
C ASN A 1213 33.55 17.21 -12.63
N ARG A 1214 34.29 16.21 -12.14
CA ARG A 1214 35.10 16.36 -10.90
C ARG A 1214 36.55 15.87 -10.92
N ASP A 1215 37.10 15.50 -12.06
CA ASP A 1215 38.55 15.21 -12.19
C ASP A 1215 39.39 16.40 -12.71
N GLN A 1216 38.82 17.60 -12.71
CA GLN A 1216 39.55 18.86 -13.02
C GLN A 1216 39.18 19.98 -12.03
N SER A 1217 39.57 19.84 -10.77
CA SER A 1217 39.78 21.00 -9.88
C SER A 1217 40.73 20.65 -8.75
#